data_AF-A0A0R2X1D0-F1
#
_entry.id   AF-A0A0R2X1D0-F1
#
_cell.length_a   1.000
_cell.length_b   1.000
_cell.length_c   1.000
_cell.angle_alpha   90.00
_cell.angle_beta   90.00
_cell.angle_gamma   90.00
#
_symmetry.space_group_name_H-M   'P 1'
#
loop_
_entity.id
_entity.type
_entity.pdbx_description
1 polymer ?
#
loop_
_entity_poly.entity_id
_entity_poly.type
_entity_poly.pdbx_seq_one_letter_code
_entity_poly.pdbx_strand_id
1 'polypeptide(L)'
;FKVRVVLTAHPTQFYPGSVLGIITDLDKAIRNDDLLLIKKLLAQLGKTPFYKKKKPTPFDEAVSLIWYLENVFYHSVSKIYNYIQDNIYDGKPIDNEIIDLGFWPGGDRDGNPFVTTQITLDVAERLRQTILRNYYRDVRRLKRRFTFNGVQEILSRVEKRLYKHVIRSYEKINFSQKILLDELYAARDIIEKQHQSLFIEELNDFINKVRIFGFHFATLDIRQDSRVHHQAFTQIVTDLLATGDTTFPKNYHSLSEAEQIEILSLVKGKIEPSILSDEMSVSTIESIYALKTIQQRNGERGANRYIISNNQSALNVMQTFGMLNLCGFENELPVDVIPLFETVDDLENSSQVMRTLYSNHAYRYHLTKRKNKQTVMLGFSDGTKDGGYLMANWGIFKAKEALTKISREFDVEVIFFDGRGGPPARGGGKTHQFYASLGPTIEDKEIQLTIQGQTISSNFGTEESSQFNLEQLLSSGIKNEMFTKDQLNGHHRELIEDMALTSYKTYIDFKNHPQFLPYLEKMSTLKYYAKTNIGSRPSKRSTSDTLDFVSLRAIPFVGSWSQLKQNVPGFFGVGTALKKYEDAGRFDEIIEFYHASDFFRTLLENSMMSLKKSFFALTRYMANDPIFGDFWKLIYEEYSTTKRLLLKLAGYNELMEDFPVGKASIEIREKIVLPLLTIQQYALIKIQELQKKDPESEEIEVFEKMVMRSLFGNINASRNSA
;
A
#
# COMPACT_ATOMS: atom_id res chain seq x y z
N PHE A 1 13.54 2.47 -16.19
CA PHE A 1 13.10 2.07 -14.84
C PHE A 1 12.17 3.13 -14.24
N LYS A 2 11.16 2.73 -13.47
CA LYS A 2 10.15 3.62 -12.85
C LYS A 2 9.80 3.17 -11.42
N VAL A 3 9.54 4.11 -10.52
CA VAL A 3 8.99 3.83 -9.18
C VAL A 3 7.60 4.43 -9.07
N ARG A 4 6.64 3.64 -8.59
CA ARG A 4 5.30 4.10 -8.22
C ARG A 4 5.02 3.83 -6.76
N VAL A 5 4.81 4.89 -5.99
CA VAL A 5 4.37 4.78 -4.59
C VAL A 5 2.88 5.10 -4.49
N VAL A 6 2.11 4.21 -3.88
CA VAL A 6 0.66 4.33 -3.78
C VAL A 6 0.24 4.63 -2.34
N LEU A 7 -0.25 5.83 -2.07
CA LEU A 7 -0.67 6.22 -0.72
C LEU A 7 -1.97 5.53 -0.33
N THR A 8 -2.01 4.93 0.86
CA THR A 8 -3.18 4.23 1.37
C THR A 8 -3.64 4.78 2.71
N ALA A 9 -4.96 4.91 2.89
CA ALA A 9 -5.54 5.21 4.19
C ALA A 9 -5.35 3.99 5.11
N HIS A 10 -4.92 4.24 6.35
CA HIS A 10 -4.74 3.22 7.37
C HIS A 10 -5.63 3.48 8.60
N PRO A 11 -6.36 2.46 9.10
CA PRO A 11 -7.32 2.60 10.20
C PRO A 11 -6.67 2.65 11.59
N THR A 12 -5.37 2.96 11.71
CA THR A 12 -4.69 3.00 13.01
C THR A 12 -3.89 4.28 13.25
N GLN A 13 -3.64 5.10 12.22
CA GLN A 13 -2.75 6.25 12.39
C GLN A 13 -3.12 7.38 11.43
N PHE A 14 -3.71 8.44 11.95
CA PHE A 14 -3.61 9.78 11.36
C PHE A 14 -3.59 10.85 12.43
N TYR A 15 -2.48 11.59 12.47
CA TYR A 15 -2.45 12.89 13.11
C TYR A 15 -3.48 13.79 12.43
N PRO A 16 -4.38 14.43 13.20
CA PRO A 16 -5.22 15.49 12.65
C PRO A 16 -4.37 16.53 11.91
N GLY A 17 -4.92 17.20 10.89
CA GLY A 17 -4.18 18.24 10.16
C GLY A 17 -3.59 19.33 11.05
N SER A 18 -4.25 19.64 12.17
CA SER A 18 -3.71 20.54 13.20
C SER A 18 -2.41 20.04 13.83
N VAL A 19 -2.30 18.75 14.10
CA VAL A 19 -1.09 18.12 14.66
C VAL A 19 0.01 18.06 13.60
N LEU A 20 -0.32 17.74 12.34
CA LEU A 20 0.67 17.75 11.24
C LEU A 20 1.27 19.14 11.01
N GLY A 21 0.45 20.19 11.08
CA GLY A 21 0.93 21.57 11.02
C GLY A 21 1.95 21.87 12.12
N ILE A 22 1.63 21.52 13.38
CA ILE A 22 2.53 21.73 14.52
C ILE A 22 3.83 20.94 14.36
N ILE A 23 3.77 19.67 13.93
CA ILE A 23 4.98 18.84 13.71
C ILE A 23 5.86 19.44 12.61
N THR A 24 5.26 19.97 11.55
CA THR A 24 6.00 20.60 10.44
C THR A 24 6.68 21.89 10.88
N ASP A 25 5.98 22.72 11.65
CA ASP A 25 6.56 23.95 12.21
C ASP A 25 7.65 23.61 13.24
N LEU A 26 7.48 22.51 13.98
CA LEU A 26 8.46 22.05 14.97
C LEU A 26 9.73 21.56 14.28
N ASP A 27 9.63 20.79 13.20
CA ASP A 27 10.78 20.38 12.39
C ASP A 27 11.54 21.60 11.84
N LYS A 28 10.84 22.59 11.27
CA LYS A 28 11.47 23.84 10.82
C LYS A 28 12.16 24.60 11.95
N ALA A 29 11.51 24.69 13.11
CA ALA A 29 12.07 25.36 14.28
C ALA A 29 13.34 24.65 14.78
N ILE A 30 13.35 23.31 14.80
CA ILE A 30 14.52 22.49 15.16
C ILE A 30 15.68 22.74 14.18
N ARG A 31 15.42 22.75 12.87
CA ARG A 31 16.46 22.99 11.86
C ARG A 31 17.06 24.38 11.93
N ASN A 32 16.26 25.37 12.29
CA ASN A 32 16.69 26.75 12.45
C ASN A 32 17.22 27.07 13.86
N ASP A 33 17.30 26.06 14.75
CA ASP A 33 17.70 26.20 16.14
C ASP A 33 16.90 27.26 16.94
N ASP A 34 15.60 27.41 16.63
CA ASP A 34 14.71 28.35 17.32
C ASP A 34 14.13 27.72 18.60
N LEU A 35 14.95 27.68 19.65
CA LEU A 35 14.59 27.09 20.95
C LEU A 35 13.29 27.65 21.56
N LEU A 36 13.02 28.95 21.35
CA LEU A 36 11.81 29.60 21.87
C LEU A 36 10.55 29.09 21.15
N LEU A 37 10.62 28.98 19.82
CA LEU A 37 9.53 28.45 19.04
C LEU A 37 9.33 26.96 19.30
N ILE A 38 10.41 26.17 19.39
CA ILE A 38 10.36 24.74 19.75
C ILE A 38 9.57 24.53 21.04
N LYS A 39 9.89 25.29 22.11
CA LYS A 39 9.19 25.19 23.40
C LYS A 39 7.71 25.53 23.27
N LYS A 40 7.36 26.58 22.51
CA LYS A 40 5.96 26.99 22.28
C LYS A 40 5.20 25.91 21.51
N LEU A 41 5.79 25.34 20.47
CA LEU A 41 5.18 24.30 19.64
C LEU A 41 5.00 22.98 20.41
N LEU A 42 5.96 22.58 21.25
CA LEU A 42 5.80 21.43 22.14
C LEU A 42 4.67 21.65 23.16
N ALA A 43 4.56 22.84 23.73
CA ALA A 43 3.46 23.19 24.64
C ALA A 43 2.10 23.21 23.91
N GLN A 44 2.07 23.72 22.67
CA GLN A 44 0.88 23.68 21.82
C GLN A 44 0.48 22.23 21.50
N LEU A 45 1.45 21.37 21.17
CA LEU A 45 1.23 19.97 20.89
C LEU A 45 0.62 19.24 22.10
N GLY A 46 1.13 19.49 23.30
CA GLY A 46 0.58 18.94 24.55
C GLY A 46 -0.85 19.38 24.87
N LYS A 47 -1.31 20.50 24.31
CA LYS A 47 -2.69 21.01 24.45
C LYS A 47 -3.60 20.64 23.28
N THR A 48 -3.04 20.10 22.20
CA THR A 48 -3.79 19.80 20.97
C THR A 48 -4.32 18.37 21.03
N PRO A 49 -5.63 18.13 20.87
CA PRO A 49 -6.18 16.78 20.87
C PRO A 49 -5.64 15.93 19.70
N PHE A 50 -5.12 14.74 20.01
CA PHE A 50 -4.64 13.77 19.02
C PHE A 50 -5.74 12.85 18.47
N TYR A 51 -6.92 12.81 19.10
CA TYR A 51 -8.03 11.93 18.73
C TYR A 51 -9.25 12.74 18.32
N LYS A 52 -9.96 12.28 17.29
CA LYS A 52 -11.24 12.86 16.86
C LYS A 52 -12.38 12.25 17.67
N LYS A 53 -13.35 13.09 18.08
CA LYS A 53 -14.57 12.61 18.76
C LYS A 53 -15.48 11.81 17.81
N LYS A 54 -15.48 12.16 16.52
CA LYS A 54 -16.23 11.48 15.46
C LYS A 54 -15.29 10.68 14.57
N LYS A 55 -15.75 9.52 14.10
CA LYS A 55 -15.06 8.70 13.11
C LYS A 55 -14.84 9.53 11.83
N PRO A 56 -13.63 9.53 11.23
CA PRO A 56 -13.39 10.27 10.00
C PRO A 56 -14.18 9.66 8.84
N THR A 57 -14.65 10.52 7.93
CA THR A 57 -15.18 10.06 6.64
C THR A 57 -14.03 9.63 5.71
N PRO A 58 -14.26 8.80 4.67
CA PRO A 58 -13.21 8.50 3.71
C PRO A 58 -12.63 9.75 3.03
N PHE A 59 -13.45 10.80 2.84
CA PHE A 59 -13.00 12.09 2.34
C PHE A 59 -12.03 12.78 3.30
N ASP A 60 -12.30 12.75 4.62
CA ASP A 60 -11.37 13.29 5.63
C ASP A 60 -10.00 12.58 5.60
N GLU A 61 -10.01 11.26 5.42
CA GLU A 61 -8.78 10.46 5.28
C GLU A 61 -8.01 10.88 4.02
N ALA A 62 -8.71 11.06 2.89
CA ALA A 62 -8.12 11.54 1.66
C ALA A 62 -7.48 12.93 1.82
N VAL A 63 -8.20 13.88 2.42
CA VAL A 63 -7.68 15.24 2.68
C VAL A 63 -6.41 15.20 3.54
N SER A 64 -6.36 14.32 4.54
CA SER A 64 -5.16 14.15 5.38
C SER A 64 -3.96 13.63 4.60
N LEU A 65 -4.15 12.75 3.61
CA LEU A 65 -3.07 12.21 2.80
C LEU A 65 -2.64 13.16 1.67
N ILE A 66 -3.58 13.93 1.13
CA ILE A 66 -3.32 15.02 0.18
C ILE A 66 -2.38 16.07 0.80
N TRP A 67 -2.39 16.24 2.12
CA TRP A 67 -1.42 17.11 2.80
C TRP A 67 0.03 16.68 2.55
N TYR A 68 0.33 15.37 2.59
CA TYR A 68 1.68 14.87 2.29
C TYR A 68 2.02 15.04 0.82
N LEU A 69 1.04 14.84 -0.08
CA LEU A 69 1.23 15.15 -1.50
C LEU A 69 1.64 16.61 -1.67
N GLU A 70 0.88 17.54 -1.09
CA GLU A 70 1.08 18.99 -1.20
C GLU A 70 2.41 19.47 -0.60
N ASN A 71 2.76 19.01 0.60
CA ASN A 71 3.84 19.60 1.40
C ASN A 71 5.13 18.78 1.39
N VAL A 72 5.10 17.52 0.92
CA VAL A 72 6.26 16.62 0.94
C VAL A 72 6.58 16.07 -0.45
N PHE A 73 5.66 15.32 -1.06
CA PHE A 73 5.92 14.67 -2.35
C PHE A 73 6.07 15.68 -3.49
N TYR A 74 5.30 16.78 -3.49
CA TYR A 74 5.41 17.83 -4.49
C TYR A 74 6.84 18.38 -4.63
N HIS A 75 7.54 18.49 -3.50
CA HIS A 75 8.91 19.00 -3.43
C HIS A 75 9.95 17.89 -3.65
N SER A 76 9.90 16.82 -2.85
CA SER A 76 10.88 15.73 -2.91
C SER A 76 10.95 15.06 -4.28
N VAL A 77 9.81 14.81 -4.94
CA VAL A 77 9.79 14.20 -6.29
C VAL A 77 10.38 15.15 -7.33
N SER A 78 10.04 16.45 -7.28
CA SER A 78 10.62 17.44 -8.20
C SER A 78 12.14 17.55 -8.04
N LYS A 79 12.62 17.53 -6.79
CA LYS A 79 14.05 17.60 -6.47
C LYS A 79 14.83 16.41 -7.03
N ILE A 80 14.30 15.19 -6.87
CA ILE A 80 14.92 13.99 -7.45
C ILE A 80 14.92 14.07 -8.98
N TYR A 81 13.79 14.44 -9.58
CA TYR A 81 13.68 14.51 -11.03
C TYR A 81 14.65 15.54 -11.63
N ASN A 82 14.69 16.75 -11.09
CA ASN A 82 15.61 17.79 -11.54
C ASN A 82 17.07 17.35 -11.38
N TYR A 83 17.43 16.74 -10.24
CA TYR A 83 18.78 16.21 -10.05
C TYR A 83 19.16 15.21 -11.14
N ILE A 84 18.29 14.25 -11.46
CA ILE A 84 18.54 13.27 -12.52
C ILE A 84 18.63 13.95 -13.88
N GLN A 85 17.72 14.88 -14.18
CA GLN A 85 17.72 15.59 -15.45
C GLN A 85 19.02 16.36 -15.66
N ASP A 86 19.43 17.13 -14.67
CA ASP A 86 20.57 18.05 -14.78
C ASP A 86 21.91 17.31 -14.74
N ASN A 87 22.03 16.26 -13.92
CA ASN A 87 23.32 15.59 -13.67
C ASN A 87 23.51 14.28 -14.45
N ILE A 88 22.44 13.68 -14.98
CA ILE A 88 22.50 12.41 -15.72
C ILE A 88 22.10 12.59 -17.18
N TYR A 89 21.16 13.50 -17.47
CA TYR A 89 20.66 13.74 -18.83
C TYR A 89 21.13 15.08 -19.43
N ASP A 90 22.10 15.76 -18.82
CA ASP A 90 22.63 17.06 -19.25
C ASP A 90 21.55 18.13 -19.48
N GLY A 91 20.54 18.16 -18.62
CA GLY A 91 19.39 19.08 -18.72
C GLY A 91 18.37 18.72 -19.81
N LYS A 92 18.59 17.64 -20.58
CA LYS A 92 17.66 17.22 -21.66
C LYS A 92 16.37 16.65 -21.08
N PRO A 93 15.22 16.80 -21.77
CA PRO A 93 13.97 16.20 -21.34
C PRO A 93 14.11 14.68 -21.16
N ILE A 94 13.62 14.16 -20.05
CA ILE A 94 13.51 12.71 -19.84
C ILE A 94 12.15 12.27 -20.39
N ASP A 95 12.14 11.36 -21.36
CA ASP A 95 10.91 10.85 -21.97
C ASP A 95 10.18 9.84 -21.09
N ASN A 96 10.91 9.17 -20.20
CA ASN A 96 10.35 8.20 -19.26
C ASN A 96 9.85 8.85 -17.96
N GLU A 97 8.76 8.32 -17.40
CA GLU A 97 8.30 8.69 -16.07
C GLU A 97 9.17 7.98 -15.02
N ILE A 98 9.94 8.74 -14.24
CA ILE A 98 10.85 8.17 -13.22
C ILE A 98 10.09 7.83 -11.93
N ILE A 99 9.25 8.75 -11.47
CA ILE A 99 8.46 8.61 -10.25
C ILE A 99 7.00 8.94 -10.56
N ASP A 100 6.10 8.10 -10.06
CA ASP A 100 4.66 8.29 -10.18
C ASP A 100 3.96 8.02 -8.83
N LEU A 101 2.84 8.70 -8.62
CA LEU A 101 2.12 8.67 -7.35
C LEU A 101 0.73 8.07 -7.57
N GLY A 102 0.42 7.01 -6.83
CA GLY A 102 -0.92 6.46 -6.75
C GLY A 102 -1.63 6.87 -5.46
N PHE A 103 -2.95 6.77 -5.46
CA PHE A 103 -3.80 7.18 -4.36
C PHE A 103 -5.00 6.23 -4.25
N TRP A 104 -5.22 5.67 -3.06
CA TRP A 104 -6.38 4.80 -2.76
C TRP A 104 -7.49 5.44 -1.93
N PRO A 105 -7.24 6.41 -1.02
CA PRO A 105 -8.33 7.03 -0.27
C PRO A 105 -9.38 7.62 -1.20
N GLY A 106 -10.64 7.21 -1.03
CA GLY A 106 -11.74 7.60 -1.92
C GLY A 106 -11.96 6.69 -3.13
N GLY A 107 -11.03 5.79 -3.47
CA GLY A 107 -11.18 4.82 -4.57
C GLY A 107 -11.19 3.35 -4.14
N ASP A 108 -10.61 3.03 -2.97
CA ASP A 108 -10.59 1.67 -2.41
C ASP A 108 -11.88 1.34 -1.63
N ARG A 109 -12.79 0.65 -2.31
CA ARG A 109 -14.15 0.30 -1.85
C ARG A 109 -14.25 -1.07 -1.21
N ASP A 110 -13.21 -1.91 -1.35
CA ASP A 110 -13.17 -3.27 -0.82
C ASP A 110 -13.43 -3.28 0.70
N GLY A 111 -14.60 -3.81 1.09
CA GLY A 111 -15.02 -3.89 2.48
C GLY A 111 -15.22 -2.52 3.15
N ASN A 112 -15.45 -1.45 2.39
CA ASN A 112 -15.76 -0.11 2.88
C ASN A 112 -17.00 0.49 2.18
N PRO A 113 -18.22 0.25 2.69
CA PRO A 113 -19.43 0.78 2.07
C PRO A 113 -19.49 2.32 2.09
N PHE A 114 -18.71 2.97 2.96
CA PHE A 114 -18.65 4.43 3.02
C PHE A 114 -17.90 5.06 1.86
N VAL A 115 -17.19 4.29 1.02
CA VAL A 115 -16.55 4.82 -0.19
C VAL A 115 -17.55 4.74 -1.35
N THR A 116 -18.34 5.80 -1.47
CA THR A 116 -19.36 5.96 -2.50
C THR A 116 -18.78 6.55 -3.79
N THR A 117 -19.54 6.47 -4.88
CA THR A 117 -19.21 7.14 -6.15
C THR A 117 -18.99 8.65 -5.95
N GLN A 118 -19.85 9.30 -5.16
CA GLN A 118 -19.72 10.73 -4.89
C GLN A 118 -18.41 11.06 -4.16
N ILE A 119 -18.04 10.27 -3.14
CA ILE A 119 -16.77 10.45 -2.44
C ILE A 119 -15.58 10.28 -3.39
N THR A 120 -15.64 9.32 -4.32
CA THR A 120 -14.61 9.10 -5.34
C THR A 120 -14.40 10.36 -6.18
N LEU A 121 -15.50 10.96 -6.65
CA LEU A 121 -15.49 12.19 -7.45
C LEU A 121 -14.98 13.39 -6.62
N ASP A 122 -15.43 13.53 -5.38
CA ASP A 122 -15.03 14.62 -4.49
C ASP A 122 -13.52 14.57 -4.19
N VAL A 123 -12.97 13.36 -3.98
CA VAL A 123 -11.52 13.19 -3.76
C VAL A 123 -10.73 13.51 -5.03
N ALA A 124 -11.18 13.05 -6.19
CA ALA A 124 -10.51 13.37 -7.46
C ALA A 124 -10.51 14.88 -7.73
N GLU A 125 -11.61 15.57 -7.46
CA GLU A 125 -11.69 17.04 -7.56
C GLU A 125 -10.76 17.71 -6.53
N ARG A 126 -10.69 17.18 -5.30
CA ARG A 126 -9.80 17.72 -4.26
C ARG A 126 -8.33 17.58 -4.64
N LEU A 127 -7.92 16.45 -5.20
CA LEU A 127 -6.57 16.24 -5.72
C LEU A 127 -6.24 17.28 -6.81
N ARG A 128 -7.13 17.44 -7.79
CA ARG A 128 -7.02 18.43 -8.87
C ARG A 128 -6.88 19.85 -8.32
N GLN A 129 -7.77 20.29 -7.43
CA GLN A 129 -7.73 21.64 -6.86
C GLN A 129 -6.43 21.91 -6.11
N THR A 130 -5.92 20.90 -5.40
CA THR A 130 -4.69 21.03 -4.62
C THR A 130 -3.47 21.21 -5.51
N ILE A 131 -3.35 20.42 -6.59
CA ILE A 131 -2.22 20.56 -7.52
C ILE A 131 -2.28 21.89 -8.29
N LEU A 132 -3.46 22.32 -8.74
CA LEU A 132 -3.62 23.62 -9.41
C LEU A 132 -3.29 24.79 -8.48
N ARG A 133 -3.57 24.66 -7.17
CA ARG A 133 -3.16 25.64 -6.16
C ARG A 133 -1.64 25.70 -6.02
N ASN A 134 -0.95 24.58 -6.07
CA ASN A 134 0.52 24.54 -6.04
C ASN A 134 1.10 25.19 -7.31
N TYR A 135 0.57 24.87 -8.49
CA TYR A 135 0.98 25.54 -9.73
C TYR A 135 0.74 27.05 -9.69
N TYR A 136 -0.37 27.49 -9.09
CA TYR A 136 -0.63 28.91 -8.90
C TYR A 136 0.40 29.58 -7.98
N ARG A 137 0.86 28.91 -6.92
CA ARG A 137 1.93 29.42 -6.05
C ARG A 137 3.26 29.51 -6.81
N ASP A 138 3.60 28.48 -7.58
CA ASP A 138 4.84 28.44 -8.36
C ASP A 138 4.86 29.53 -9.44
N VAL A 139 3.80 29.68 -10.23
CA VAL A 139 3.75 30.74 -11.25
C VAL A 139 3.83 32.15 -10.66
N ARG A 140 3.27 32.37 -9.46
CA ARG A 140 3.40 33.66 -8.75
C ARG A 140 4.83 33.95 -8.31
N ARG A 141 5.55 32.93 -7.87
CA ARG A 141 6.97 33.04 -7.55
C ARG A 141 7.77 33.34 -8.82
N LEU A 142 7.54 32.59 -9.90
CA LEU A 142 8.23 32.78 -11.18
C LEU A 142 7.97 34.18 -11.76
N LYS A 143 6.73 34.67 -11.71
CA LYS A 143 6.39 36.01 -12.20
C LYS A 143 7.14 37.13 -11.46
N ARG A 144 7.49 36.95 -10.19
CA ARG A 144 8.33 37.92 -9.45
C ARG A 144 9.79 37.89 -9.89
N ARG A 145 10.25 36.75 -10.41
CA ARG A 145 11.63 36.55 -10.90
C ARG A 145 11.78 36.97 -12.36
N PHE A 146 10.88 36.53 -13.22
CA PHE A 146 10.89 36.75 -14.67
C PHE A 146 10.09 38.01 -15.05
N THR A 147 10.72 39.17 -14.87
CA THR A 147 10.18 40.47 -15.30
C THR A 147 10.58 40.84 -16.73
N PHE A 148 10.95 39.84 -17.53
CA PHE A 148 11.40 40.02 -18.91
C PHE A 148 10.23 40.22 -19.86
N ASN A 149 10.46 41.00 -20.92
CA ASN A 149 9.46 41.27 -21.95
C ASN A 149 9.05 39.97 -22.65
N GLY A 150 7.76 39.78 -22.89
CA GLY A 150 7.17 38.56 -23.46
C GLY A 150 6.93 37.45 -22.44
N VAL A 151 7.90 37.21 -21.55
CA VAL A 151 7.81 36.16 -20.50
C VAL A 151 6.79 36.55 -19.44
N GLN A 152 6.84 37.80 -18.96
CA GLN A 152 5.97 38.28 -17.88
C GLN A 152 4.48 38.25 -18.29
N GLU A 153 4.16 38.54 -19.55
CA GLU A 153 2.82 38.48 -20.13
C GLU A 153 2.29 37.05 -20.17
N ILE A 154 3.14 36.09 -20.58
CA ILE A 154 2.80 34.67 -20.58
C ILE A 154 2.49 34.20 -19.15
N LEU A 155 3.41 34.43 -18.21
CA LEU A 155 3.23 34.01 -16.82
C LEU A 155 2.01 34.69 -16.17
N SER A 156 1.70 35.93 -16.56
CA SER A 156 0.48 36.63 -16.10
C SER A 156 -0.80 36.03 -16.66
N ARG A 157 -0.82 35.54 -17.90
CA ARG A 157 -1.96 34.76 -18.43
C ARG A 157 -2.11 33.43 -17.70
N VAL A 158 -1.01 32.71 -17.52
CA VAL A 158 -0.99 31.42 -16.81
C VAL A 158 -1.51 31.60 -15.38
N GLU A 159 -1.03 32.60 -14.63
CA GLU A 159 -1.51 32.96 -13.30
C GLU A 159 -3.03 33.18 -13.26
N LYS A 160 -3.57 33.99 -14.17
CA LYS A 160 -5.01 34.27 -14.26
C LYS A 160 -5.83 33.00 -14.56
N ARG A 161 -5.34 32.15 -15.48
CA ARG A 161 -5.99 30.89 -15.86
C ARG A 161 -6.00 29.89 -14.70
N LEU A 162 -4.88 29.73 -14.01
CA LEU A 162 -4.76 28.87 -12.82
C LEU A 162 -5.68 29.36 -11.71
N TYR A 163 -5.62 30.66 -11.36
CA TYR A 163 -6.47 31.24 -10.31
C TYR A 163 -7.97 30.98 -10.55
N LYS A 164 -8.43 31.12 -11.79
CA LYS A 164 -9.82 30.86 -12.18
C LYS A 164 -10.22 29.41 -11.90
N HIS A 165 -9.36 28.44 -12.20
CA HIS A 165 -9.61 27.01 -11.99
C HIS A 165 -9.36 26.54 -10.55
N VAL A 166 -8.63 27.31 -9.75
CA VAL A 166 -8.46 27.03 -8.30
C VAL A 166 -9.73 27.41 -7.53
N ILE A 167 -10.41 28.50 -7.91
CA ILE A 167 -11.56 29.03 -7.16
C ILE A 167 -12.88 28.40 -7.60
N ARG A 168 -12.98 27.97 -8.85
CA ARG A 168 -14.22 27.45 -9.42
C ARG A 168 -14.00 26.07 -10.03
N SER A 169 -14.85 25.13 -9.63
CA SER A 169 -15.02 23.85 -10.30
C SER A 169 -15.92 24.07 -11.52
N TYR A 170 -15.42 23.74 -12.71
CA TYR A 170 -16.16 23.89 -13.97
C TYR A 170 -16.59 22.51 -14.46
N GLU A 171 -17.83 22.38 -14.94
CA GLU A 171 -18.29 21.15 -15.61
C GLU A 171 -17.56 20.91 -16.93
N LYS A 172 -17.31 21.97 -17.71
CA LYS A 172 -16.50 21.93 -18.93
C LYS A 172 -15.15 22.59 -18.68
N ILE A 173 -14.09 21.79 -18.78
CA ILE A 173 -12.72 22.23 -18.53
C ILE A 173 -12.07 22.60 -19.85
N ASN A 174 -11.73 23.87 -20.04
CA ASN A 174 -11.05 24.38 -21.25
C ASN A 174 -9.56 24.65 -21.04
N PHE A 175 -9.00 24.09 -19.97
CA PHE A 175 -7.61 24.25 -19.58
C PHE A 175 -7.04 22.88 -19.22
N SER A 176 -6.04 22.45 -19.99
CA SER A 176 -5.42 21.13 -19.88
C SER A 176 -3.94 21.25 -19.57
N GLN A 177 -3.34 20.14 -19.14
CA GLN A 177 -1.89 20.03 -18.95
C GLN A 177 -1.11 20.45 -20.20
N LYS A 178 -1.58 20.04 -21.39
CA LYS A 178 -0.96 20.42 -22.67
C LYS A 178 -0.92 21.93 -22.86
N ILE A 179 -2.06 22.61 -22.67
CA ILE A 179 -2.14 24.07 -22.83
C ILE A 179 -1.18 24.78 -21.85
N LEU A 180 -1.09 24.31 -20.61
CA LEU A 180 -0.17 24.88 -19.63
C LEU A 180 1.30 24.67 -20.07
N LEU A 181 1.67 23.46 -20.48
CA LEU A 181 3.02 23.17 -20.95
C LEU A 181 3.39 24.00 -22.18
N ASP A 182 2.48 24.13 -23.16
CA ASP A 182 2.71 24.94 -24.36
C ASP A 182 3.01 26.42 -23.99
N GLU A 183 2.29 27.00 -23.03
CA GLU A 183 2.58 28.36 -22.53
C GLU A 183 3.94 28.42 -21.81
N LEU A 184 4.30 27.42 -21.01
CA LEU A 184 5.57 27.40 -20.28
C LEU A 184 6.77 27.18 -21.21
N TYR A 185 6.64 26.33 -22.24
CA TYR A 185 7.68 26.16 -23.25
C TYR A 185 7.87 27.42 -24.09
N ALA A 186 6.80 28.14 -24.44
CA ALA A 186 6.91 29.43 -25.10
C ALA A 186 7.69 30.46 -24.24
N ALA A 187 7.45 30.48 -22.92
CA ALA A 187 8.24 31.31 -22.00
C ALA A 187 9.71 30.87 -21.94
N ARG A 188 9.97 29.56 -21.87
CA ARG A 188 11.31 28.96 -21.85
C ARG A 188 12.10 29.34 -23.09
N ASP A 189 11.51 29.22 -24.27
CA ASP A 189 12.11 29.60 -25.55
C ASP A 189 12.57 31.06 -25.59
N ILE A 190 11.77 31.98 -25.03
CA ILE A 190 12.14 33.40 -24.95
C ILE A 190 13.32 33.58 -24.00
N ILE A 191 13.32 32.91 -22.84
CA ILE A 191 14.40 32.98 -21.86
C ILE A 191 15.72 32.47 -22.46
N GLU A 192 15.69 31.35 -23.18
CA GLU A 192 16.87 30.77 -23.83
C GLU A 192 17.41 31.70 -24.93
N LYS A 193 16.55 32.16 -25.84
CA LYS A 193 16.96 32.90 -27.04
C LYS A 193 17.28 34.37 -26.78
N GLN A 194 16.62 35.00 -25.82
CA GLN A 194 16.66 36.47 -25.62
C GLN A 194 17.24 36.89 -24.27
N HIS A 195 17.32 35.98 -23.29
CA HIS A 195 17.75 36.30 -21.92
C HIS A 195 18.81 35.36 -21.37
N GLN A 196 19.60 34.72 -22.26
CA GLN A 196 20.77 33.91 -21.91
C GLN A 196 20.49 32.86 -20.82
N SER A 197 19.29 32.25 -20.86
CA SER A 197 18.88 31.22 -19.90
C SER A 197 18.86 31.68 -18.43
N LEU A 198 18.76 32.99 -18.17
CA LEU A 198 18.83 33.52 -16.80
C LEU A 198 17.68 32.97 -15.93
N PHE A 199 18.04 32.29 -14.82
CA PHE A 199 17.12 31.59 -13.91
C PHE A 199 16.30 30.45 -14.54
N ILE A 200 16.67 29.94 -15.72
CA ILE A 200 15.88 28.94 -16.47
C ILE A 200 15.51 27.71 -15.62
N GLU A 201 16.35 27.31 -14.67
CA GLU A 201 16.09 26.16 -13.80
C GLU A 201 14.85 26.34 -12.92
N GLU A 202 14.50 27.57 -12.52
CA GLU A 202 13.24 27.81 -11.79
C GLU A 202 12.01 27.53 -12.69
N LEU A 203 12.12 27.81 -14.01
CA LEU A 203 11.05 27.49 -14.96
C LEU A 203 11.04 26.01 -15.34
N ASN A 204 12.20 25.39 -15.53
CA ASN A 204 12.34 23.95 -15.80
C ASN A 204 11.74 23.13 -14.66
N ASP A 205 12.00 23.48 -13.39
CA ASP A 205 11.37 22.85 -12.22
C ASP A 205 9.85 22.88 -12.31
N PHE A 206 9.26 24.02 -12.68
CA PHE A 206 7.81 24.12 -12.82
C PHE A 206 7.27 23.30 -14.00
N ILE A 207 7.96 23.30 -15.14
CA ILE A 207 7.62 22.45 -16.29
C ILE A 207 7.64 20.97 -15.87
N ASN A 208 8.68 20.53 -15.16
CA ASN A 208 8.84 19.17 -14.69
C ASN A 208 7.72 18.78 -13.73
N LYS A 209 7.38 19.63 -12.76
CA LYS A 209 6.23 19.43 -11.86
C LYS A 209 4.93 19.24 -12.66
N VAL A 210 4.69 20.08 -13.67
CA VAL A 210 3.49 19.95 -14.54
C VAL A 210 3.50 18.64 -15.32
N ARG A 211 4.65 18.16 -15.80
CA ARG A 211 4.78 16.85 -16.48
C ARG A 211 4.52 15.68 -15.54
N ILE A 212 5.09 15.72 -14.34
CA ILE A 212 5.04 14.63 -13.35
C ILE A 212 3.63 14.48 -12.77
N PHE A 213 3.06 15.56 -12.22
CA PHE A 213 1.81 15.53 -11.45
C PHE A 213 0.56 15.78 -12.29
N GLY A 214 0.71 16.31 -13.51
CA GLY A 214 -0.40 16.64 -14.40
C GLY A 214 -1.47 17.49 -13.71
N PHE A 215 -2.74 17.28 -14.07
CA PHE A 215 -3.88 17.97 -13.42
C PHE A 215 -4.65 17.05 -12.45
N HIS A 216 -4.00 15.95 -12.04
CA HIS A 216 -4.57 14.93 -11.16
C HIS A 216 -3.80 14.77 -9.84
N PHE A 217 -2.59 15.31 -9.72
CA PHE A 217 -1.67 15.15 -8.59
C PHE A 217 -1.15 13.71 -8.39
N ALA A 218 -2.06 12.77 -8.14
CA ALA A 218 -1.79 11.35 -7.99
C ALA A 218 -2.94 10.56 -8.65
N THR A 219 -2.62 9.40 -9.23
CA THR A 219 -3.61 8.54 -9.89
C THR A 219 -4.52 7.90 -8.83
N LEU A 220 -5.82 8.13 -8.92
CA LEU A 220 -6.81 7.48 -8.06
C LEU A 220 -7.12 6.08 -8.59
N ASP A 221 -6.74 5.04 -7.84
CA ASP A 221 -7.07 3.65 -8.18
C ASP A 221 -8.47 3.32 -7.65
N ILE A 222 -9.28 2.63 -8.47
CA ILE A 222 -10.53 2.02 -8.01
C ILE A 222 -10.24 0.57 -7.62
N ARG A 223 -10.71 0.14 -6.45
CA ARG A 223 -10.54 -1.24 -5.98
C ARG A 223 -11.84 -1.81 -5.42
N GLN A 224 -12.17 -3.04 -5.78
CA GLN A 224 -13.31 -3.79 -5.24
C GLN A 224 -13.04 -5.30 -5.21
N ASP A 225 -13.80 -6.05 -4.40
CA ASP A 225 -13.73 -7.50 -4.27
C ASP A 225 -14.41 -8.22 -5.45
N SER A 226 -13.78 -9.27 -5.97
CA SER A 226 -14.28 -10.08 -7.09
C SER A 226 -15.67 -10.67 -6.84
N ARG A 227 -16.04 -10.99 -5.60
CA ARG A 227 -17.35 -11.55 -5.25
C ARG A 227 -18.45 -10.51 -5.36
N VAL A 228 -18.15 -9.27 -4.99
CA VAL A 228 -19.07 -8.13 -5.16
C VAL A 228 -19.30 -7.90 -6.65
N HIS A 229 -18.24 -7.94 -7.47
CA HIS A 229 -18.37 -7.86 -8.92
C HIS A 229 -19.18 -8.99 -9.52
N HIS A 230 -18.93 -10.23 -9.09
CA HIS A 230 -19.66 -11.39 -9.58
C HIS A 230 -21.15 -11.26 -9.28
N GLN A 231 -21.52 -10.90 -8.05
CA GLN A 231 -22.93 -10.71 -7.68
C GLN A 231 -23.59 -9.56 -8.45
N ALA A 232 -22.94 -8.39 -8.53
CA ALA A 232 -23.44 -7.26 -9.28
C ALA A 232 -23.61 -7.61 -10.76
N PHE A 233 -22.60 -8.25 -11.36
CA PHE A 233 -22.63 -8.63 -12.76
C PHE A 233 -23.74 -9.64 -13.07
N THR A 234 -23.93 -10.66 -12.23
CA THR A 234 -25.02 -11.63 -12.38
C THR A 234 -26.39 -10.96 -12.33
N GLN A 235 -26.58 -9.97 -11.44
CA GLN A 235 -27.83 -9.21 -11.37
C GLN A 235 -28.00 -8.27 -12.57
N ILE A 236 -26.94 -7.58 -13.02
CA ILE A 236 -26.93 -6.75 -14.23
C ILE A 236 -27.39 -7.55 -15.46
N VAL A 237 -26.83 -8.75 -15.67
CA VAL A 237 -27.25 -9.62 -16.79
C VAL A 237 -28.72 -9.98 -16.68
N THR A 238 -29.20 -10.29 -15.47
CA THR A 238 -30.61 -10.64 -15.23
C THR A 238 -31.55 -9.47 -15.53
N ASP A 239 -31.19 -8.26 -15.09
CA ASP A 239 -31.98 -7.04 -15.32
C ASP A 239 -32.02 -6.68 -16.80
N LEU A 240 -30.87 -6.75 -17.50
CA LEU A 240 -30.80 -6.52 -18.94
C LEU A 240 -31.70 -7.50 -19.70
N LEU A 241 -31.60 -8.80 -19.42
CA LEU A 241 -32.47 -9.81 -20.04
C LEU A 241 -33.96 -9.56 -19.77
N ALA A 242 -34.32 -9.08 -18.57
CA ALA A 242 -35.70 -8.75 -18.21
C ALA A 242 -36.25 -7.56 -19.01
N THR A 243 -35.41 -6.60 -19.38
CA THR A 243 -35.78 -5.47 -20.26
C THR A 243 -35.89 -5.85 -21.75
N GLY A 244 -35.54 -7.09 -22.12
CA GLY A 244 -35.49 -7.53 -23.52
C GLY A 244 -34.20 -7.17 -24.24
N ASP A 245 -33.16 -6.73 -23.50
CA ASP A 245 -31.83 -6.48 -24.04
C ASP A 245 -31.21 -7.77 -24.61
N THR A 246 -30.43 -7.63 -25.68
CA THR A 246 -29.84 -8.77 -26.44
C THR A 246 -28.32 -8.86 -26.32
N THR A 247 -27.70 -8.04 -25.46
CA THR A 247 -26.25 -8.04 -25.19
C THR A 247 -25.76 -9.39 -24.70
N PHE A 248 -26.58 -10.09 -23.91
CA PHE A 248 -26.29 -11.42 -23.38
C PHE A 248 -27.30 -12.45 -23.89
N PRO A 249 -26.89 -13.70 -24.13
CA PRO A 249 -27.82 -14.77 -24.46
C PRO A 249 -28.69 -15.13 -23.24
N LYS A 250 -29.92 -15.58 -23.49
CA LYS A 250 -30.89 -15.92 -22.43
C LYS A 250 -30.39 -16.98 -21.44
N ASN A 251 -29.47 -17.85 -21.87
CA ASN A 251 -28.88 -18.91 -21.06
C ASN A 251 -27.49 -18.56 -20.51
N TYR A 252 -27.08 -17.27 -20.50
CA TYR A 252 -25.74 -16.85 -20.08
C TYR A 252 -25.29 -17.46 -18.73
N HIS A 253 -26.19 -17.45 -17.74
CA HIS A 253 -25.91 -17.97 -16.40
C HIS A 253 -25.63 -19.48 -16.34
N SER A 254 -26.06 -20.25 -17.35
CA SER A 254 -25.84 -21.69 -17.43
C SER A 254 -24.65 -22.08 -18.32
N LEU A 255 -23.98 -21.10 -18.93
CA LEU A 255 -22.80 -21.34 -19.77
C LEU A 255 -21.58 -21.70 -18.92
N SER A 256 -20.64 -22.43 -19.52
CA SER A 256 -19.32 -22.66 -18.91
C SER A 256 -18.52 -21.36 -18.78
N GLU A 257 -17.54 -21.31 -17.88
CA GLU A 257 -16.70 -20.13 -17.72
C GLU A 257 -16.00 -19.70 -19.02
N ALA A 258 -15.57 -20.66 -19.84
CA ALA A 258 -14.95 -20.39 -21.13
C ALA A 258 -15.91 -19.68 -22.10
N GLU A 259 -17.15 -20.17 -22.20
CA GLU A 259 -18.18 -19.54 -23.04
C GLU A 259 -18.57 -18.15 -22.50
N GLN A 260 -18.64 -17.98 -21.19
CA GLN A 260 -18.90 -16.68 -20.56
C GLN A 260 -17.78 -15.68 -20.86
N ILE A 261 -16.51 -16.10 -20.81
CA ILE A 261 -15.35 -15.27 -21.15
C ILE A 261 -15.40 -14.81 -22.60
N GLU A 262 -15.72 -15.70 -23.54
CA GLU A 262 -15.83 -15.33 -24.96
C GLU A 262 -16.92 -14.28 -25.19
N ILE A 263 -18.08 -14.41 -24.54
CA ILE A 263 -19.14 -13.40 -24.62
C ILE A 263 -18.66 -12.07 -24.01
N LEU A 264 -18.12 -12.11 -22.79
CA LEU A 264 -17.60 -10.92 -22.07
C LEU A 264 -16.52 -10.17 -22.86
N SER A 265 -15.77 -10.88 -23.72
CA SER A 265 -14.73 -10.27 -24.54
C SER A 265 -15.28 -9.40 -25.68
N LEU A 266 -16.55 -9.62 -26.07
CA LEU A 266 -17.20 -8.97 -27.20
C LEU A 266 -18.27 -7.95 -26.79
N VAL A 267 -18.72 -7.95 -25.53
CA VAL A 267 -19.77 -7.03 -25.09
C VAL A 267 -19.31 -5.58 -25.17
N LYS A 268 -20.20 -4.72 -25.68
CA LYS A 268 -20.04 -3.28 -25.74
C LYS A 268 -21.40 -2.64 -25.55
N GLY A 269 -21.45 -1.51 -24.84
CA GLY A 269 -22.72 -0.83 -24.64
C GLY A 269 -22.63 0.32 -23.66
N LYS A 270 -23.81 0.78 -23.26
CA LYS A 270 -23.99 1.82 -22.27
C LYS A 270 -25.17 1.44 -21.37
N ILE A 271 -24.87 0.90 -20.20
CA ILE A 271 -25.87 0.59 -19.18
C ILE A 271 -26.27 1.89 -18.51
N GLU A 272 -27.57 2.20 -18.52
CA GLU A 272 -28.13 3.29 -17.71
C GLU A 272 -28.40 2.77 -16.30
N PRO A 273 -27.78 3.33 -15.23
CA PRO A 273 -27.92 2.78 -13.88
C PRO A 273 -29.37 2.62 -13.40
N SER A 274 -30.30 3.45 -13.89
CA SER A 274 -31.71 3.42 -13.52
C SER A 274 -32.47 2.15 -13.93
N ILE A 275 -31.92 1.32 -14.82
CA ILE A 275 -32.54 0.05 -15.24
C ILE A 275 -32.20 -1.10 -14.29
N LEU A 276 -31.24 -0.89 -13.38
CA LEU A 276 -30.75 -1.91 -12.47
C LEU A 276 -31.63 -1.96 -11.21
N SER A 277 -31.93 -3.16 -10.76
CA SER A 277 -32.93 -3.42 -9.73
C SER A 277 -32.39 -3.27 -8.30
N ASP A 278 -31.08 -3.38 -8.11
CA ASP A 278 -30.43 -3.35 -6.79
C ASP A 278 -29.33 -2.29 -6.65
N GLU A 279 -29.11 -1.84 -5.41
CA GLU A 279 -28.16 -0.78 -5.07
C GLU A 279 -26.70 -1.15 -5.38
N MET A 280 -26.32 -2.42 -5.25
CA MET A 280 -24.94 -2.86 -5.46
C MET A 280 -24.56 -2.82 -6.95
N SER A 281 -25.47 -3.23 -7.83
CA SER A 281 -25.30 -3.13 -9.29
C SER A 281 -25.22 -1.67 -9.74
N VAL A 282 -26.15 -0.82 -9.27
CA VAL A 282 -26.12 0.63 -9.50
C VAL A 282 -24.78 1.21 -9.07
N SER A 283 -24.38 0.95 -7.82
CA SER A 283 -23.15 1.48 -7.25
C SER A 283 -21.88 0.97 -7.94
N THR A 284 -21.92 -0.23 -8.51
CA THR A 284 -20.80 -0.79 -9.29
C THR A 284 -20.66 -0.06 -10.62
N ILE A 285 -21.73 0.07 -11.39
CA ILE A 285 -21.74 0.76 -12.68
C ILE A 285 -21.44 2.26 -12.54
N GLU A 286 -22.02 2.93 -11.54
CA GLU A 286 -21.73 4.33 -11.25
C GLU A 286 -20.24 4.56 -10.93
N SER A 287 -19.60 3.64 -10.21
CA SER A 287 -18.17 3.76 -9.92
C SER A 287 -17.28 3.63 -11.16
N ILE A 288 -17.74 2.87 -12.16
CA ILE A 288 -17.08 2.80 -13.46
C ILE A 288 -17.29 4.11 -14.24
N TYR A 289 -18.51 4.66 -14.24
CA TYR A 289 -18.76 5.97 -14.85
C TYR A 289 -17.94 7.08 -14.21
N ALA A 290 -17.68 7.02 -12.90
CA ALA A 290 -16.81 7.98 -12.22
C ALA A 290 -15.40 7.99 -12.81
N LEU A 291 -14.84 6.86 -13.27
CA LEU A 291 -13.55 6.85 -13.98
C LEU A 291 -13.61 7.78 -15.20
N LYS A 292 -14.65 7.67 -16.03
CA LYS A 292 -14.81 8.51 -17.22
C LYS A 292 -14.92 9.99 -16.86
N THR A 293 -15.71 10.33 -15.84
CA THR A 293 -15.82 11.71 -15.34
C THR A 293 -14.48 12.25 -14.84
N ILE A 294 -13.72 11.44 -14.11
CA ILE A 294 -12.40 11.83 -13.61
C ILE A 294 -11.42 11.99 -14.77
N GLN A 295 -11.41 11.09 -15.75
CA GLN A 295 -10.53 11.19 -16.90
C GLN A 295 -10.80 12.45 -17.74
N GLN A 296 -12.08 12.79 -17.95
CA GLN A 296 -12.47 14.03 -18.65
C GLN A 296 -12.01 15.29 -17.92
N ARG A 297 -12.06 15.27 -16.58
CA ARG A 297 -11.73 16.45 -15.76
C ARG A 297 -10.24 16.55 -15.47
N ASN A 298 -9.63 15.48 -14.98
CA ASN A 298 -8.28 15.42 -14.42
C ASN A 298 -7.23 14.93 -15.43
N GLY A 299 -7.68 14.44 -16.60
CA GLY A 299 -6.86 13.71 -17.57
C GLY A 299 -6.90 12.20 -17.32
N GLU A 300 -6.53 11.40 -18.32
CA GLU A 300 -6.59 9.93 -18.26
C GLU A 300 -5.94 9.35 -16.99
N ARG A 301 -4.72 9.81 -16.66
CA ARG A 301 -3.98 9.40 -15.45
C ARG A 301 -4.66 9.78 -14.13
N GLY A 302 -5.74 10.56 -14.15
CA GLY A 302 -6.51 10.87 -12.95
C GLY A 302 -7.17 9.65 -12.34
N ALA A 303 -7.67 8.73 -13.17
CA ALA A 303 -8.16 7.43 -12.74
C ALA A 303 -8.23 6.48 -13.95
N ASN A 304 -7.24 5.59 -14.10
CA ASN A 304 -7.14 4.66 -15.21
C ASN A 304 -6.76 3.24 -14.76
N ARG A 305 -7.01 2.89 -13.51
CA ARG A 305 -6.64 1.60 -12.91
C ARG A 305 -7.80 1.05 -12.10
N TYR A 306 -8.18 -0.19 -12.39
CA TYR A 306 -9.23 -0.93 -11.69
C TYR A 306 -8.65 -2.22 -11.10
N ILE A 307 -8.58 -2.30 -9.77
CA ILE A 307 -8.00 -3.42 -9.02
C ILE A 307 -9.11 -4.36 -8.56
N ILE A 308 -8.93 -5.66 -8.81
CA ILE A 308 -9.87 -6.72 -8.45
C ILE A 308 -9.25 -7.55 -7.31
N SER A 309 -9.76 -7.35 -6.10
CA SER A 309 -9.31 -8.07 -4.89
C SER A 309 -9.87 -9.49 -4.87
N ASN A 310 -9.20 -10.41 -4.18
CA ASN A 310 -9.57 -11.82 -4.14
C ASN A 310 -9.81 -12.42 -5.54
N ASN A 311 -8.91 -12.15 -6.50
CA ASN A 311 -9.05 -12.63 -7.86
C ASN A 311 -8.62 -14.11 -7.97
N GLN A 312 -9.57 -15.00 -8.27
CA GLN A 312 -9.34 -16.45 -8.26
C GLN A 312 -9.30 -17.06 -9.67
N SER A 313 -9.99 -16.43 -10.64
CA SER A 313 -10.11 -16.94 -12.01
C SER A 313 -10.02 -15.83 -13.07
N ALA A 314 -9.83 -16.23 -14.33
CA ALA A 314 -9.88 -15.30 -15.47
C ALA A 314 -11.26 -14.69 -15.67
N LEU A 315 -12.33 -15.41 -15.28
CA LEU A 315 -13.70 -14.92 -15.34
C LEU A 315 -13.88 -13.67 -14.47
N ASN A 316 -13.25 -13.59 -13.29
CA ASN A 316 -13.32 -12.39 -12.45
C ASN A 316 -12.80 -11.14 -13.19
N VAL A 317 -11.66 -11.26 -13.87
CA VAL A 317 -11.08 -10.18 -14.68
C VAL A 317 -12.00 -9.84 -15.86
N MET A 318 -12.53 -10.85 -16.55
CA MET A 318 -13.37 -10.64 -17.73
C MET A 318 -14.74 -10.05 -17.39
N GLN A 319 -15.30 -10.32 -16.20
CA GLN A 319 -16.52 -9.66 -15.73
C GLN A 319 -16.29 -8.16 -15.54
N THR A 320 -15.19 -7.76 -14.90
CA THR A 320 -14.83 -6.33 -14.76
C THR A 320 -14.52 -5.70 -16.12
N PHE A 321 -13.79 -6.38 -17.00
CA PHE A 321 -13.51 -5.92 -18.36
C PHE A 321 -14.80 -5.71 -19.18
N GLY A 322 -15.73 -6.66 -19.12
CA GLY A 322 -17.04 -6.56 -19.75
C GLY A 322 -17.87 -5.40 -19.20
N MET A 323 -17.95 -5.23 -17.87
CA MET A 323 -18.63 -4.09 -17.24
C MET A 323 -18.02 -2.75 -17.67
N LEU A 324 -16.70 -2.66 -17.79
CA LEU A 324 -16.01 -1.47 -18.31
C LEU A 324 -16.45 -1.15 -19.75
N ASN A 325 -16.49 -2.15 -20.63
CA ASN A 325 -16.96 -1.96 -22.01
C ASN A 325 -18.46 -1.63 -22.12
N LEU A 326 -19.24 -1.96 -21.10
CA LEU A 326 -20.67 -1.65 -20.98
C LEU A 326 -20.95 -0.26 -20.37
N CYS A 327 -19.92 0.51 -20.01
CA CYS A 327 -20.05 1.87 -19.48
C CYS A 327 -19.65 2.96 -20.49
N GLY A 328 -19.76 2.67 -21.79
CA GLY A 328 -19.57 3.67 -22.84
C GLY A 328 -18.13 4.17 -22.99
N PHE A 329 -17.13 3.32 -22.78
CA PHE A 329 -15.74 3.56 -23.19
C PHE A 329 -15.49 3.31 -24.70
N GLU A 330 -16.54 2.99 -25.46
CA GLU A 330 -16.52 2.80 -26.92
C GLU A 330 -15.45 1.79 -27.40
N ASN A 331 -14.59 2.17 -28.34
CA ASN A 331 -13.64 1.25 -28.99
C ASN A 331 -12.26 1.19 -28.32
N GLU A 332 -11.93 2.16 -27.46
CA GLU A 332 -10.65 2.21 -26.76
C GLU A 332 -10.89 2.36 -25.27
N LEU A 333 -10.62 1.30 -24.50
CA LEU A 333 -10.73 1.29 -23.05
C LEU A 333 -9.41 1.78 -22.42
N PRO A 334 -9.35 3.00 -21.86
CA PRO A 334 -8.14 3.58 -21.27
C PRO A 334 -8.02 3.23 -19.79
N VAL A 335 -8.36 1.98 -19.40
CA VAL A 335 -8.36 1.53 -18.01
C VAL A 335 -7.62 0.20 -17.92
N ASP A 336 -6.58 0.15 -17.08
CA ASP A 336 -5.87 -1.07 -16.75
C ASP A 336 -6.70 -1.91 -15.77
N VAL A 337 -7.00 -3.16 -16.12
CA VAL A 337 -7.64 -4.12 -15.22
C VAL A 337 -6.56 -4.93 -14.50
N ILE A 338 -6.51 -4.81 -13.18
CA ILE A 338 -5.40 -5.29 -12.33
C ILE A 338 -5.91 -6.41 -11.42
N PRO A 339 -5.61 -7.68 -11.70
CA PRO A 339 -5.92 -8.76 -10.78
C PRO A 339 -5.03 -8.68 -9.53
N LEU A 340 -5.61 -8.89 -8.35
CA LEU A 340 -4.90 -9.03 -7.08
C LEU A 340 -5.03 -10.48 -6.57
N PHE A 341 -3.89 -11.19 -6.55
CA PHE A 341 -3.76 -12.54 -5.98
C PHE A 341 -3.27 -12.44 -4.53
N GLU A 342 -4.06 -12.95 -3.57
CA GLU A 342 -3.84 -12.71 -2.12
C GLU A 342 -3.53 -13.98 -1.33
N THR A 343 -4.11 -15.12 -1.68
CA THR A 343 -3.88 -16.39 -0.98
C THR A 343 -2.75 -17.21 -1.62
N VAL A 344 -2.25 -18.22 -0.91
CA VAL A 344 -1.22 -19.13 -1.46
C VAL A 344 -1.72 -19.83 -2.71
N ASP A 345 -2.96 -20.34 -2.69
CA ASP A 345 -3.58 -21.02 -3.83
C ASP A 345 -3.75 -20.08 -5.03
N ASP A 346 -4.15 -18.82 -4.78
CA ASP A 346 -4.29 -17.81 -5.83
C ASP A 346 -2.94 -17.49 -6.49
N LEU A 347 -1.87 -17.40 -5.70
CA LEU A 347 -0.52 -17.16 -6.19
C LEU A 347 -0.02 -18.31 -7.06
N GLU A 348 -0.29 -19.55 -6.68
CA GLU A 348 0.05 -20.74 -7.46
C GLU A 348 -0.74 -20.82 -8.78
N ASN A 349 -2.03 -20.48 -8.75
CA ASN A 349 -2.90 -20.50 -9.94
C ASN A 349 -2.72 -19.27 -10.87
N SER A 350 -2.06 -18.21 -10.39
CA SER A 350 -1.95 -16.92 -11.08
C SER A 350 -1.45 -17.02 -12.53
N SER A 351 -0.47 -17.88 -12.80
CA SER A 351 0.08 -18.08 -14.15
C SER A 351 -0.96 -18.64 -15.13
N GLN A 352 -1.83 -19.55 -14.68
CA GLN A 352 -2.85 -20.15 -15.54
C GLN A 352 -3.97 -19.14 -15.83
N VAL A 353 -4.36 -18.34 -14.83
CA VAL A 353 -5.31 -17.24 -15.00
C VAL A 353 -4.81 -16.26 -16.07
N MET A 354 -3.55 -15.83 -15.97
CA MET A 354 -2.98 -14.89 -16.95
C MET A 354 -2.82 -15.52 -18.34
N ARG A 355 -2.49 -16.81 -18.45
CA ARG A 355 -2.46 -17.53 -19.74
C ARG A 355 -3.81 -17.45 -20.45
N THR A 356 -4.90 -17.71 -19.73
CA THR A 356 -6.26 -17.61 -20.28
C THR A 356 -6.55 -16.19 -20.78
N LEU A 357 -6.20 -15.17 -20.00
CA LEU A 357 -6.42 -13.76 -20.38
C LEU A 357 -5.59 -13.35 -21.60
N TYR A 358 -4.31 -13.70 -21.67
CA TYR A 358 -3.45 -13.36 -22.80
C TYR A 358 -3.79 -14.12 -24.08
N SER A 359 -4.43 -15.28 -23.95
CA SER A 359 -4.93 -16.07 -25.09
C SER A 359 -6.23 -15.51 -25.67
N ASN A 360 -7.00 -14.72 -24.90
CA ASN A 360 -8.21 -14.09 -25.41
C ASN A 360 -7.87 -12.90 -26.33
N HIS A 361 -8.39 -12.91 -27.56
CA HIS A 361 -8.01 -11.92 -28.56
C HIS A 361 -8.39 -10.48 -28.17
N ALA A 362 -9.58 -10.26 -27.61
CA ALA A 362 -10.03 -8.92 -27.25
C ALA A 362 -9.21 -8.34 -26.10
N TYR A 363 -8.88 -9.16 -25.09
CA TYR A 363 -8.03 -8.76 -23.99
C TYR A 363 -6.59 -8.48 -24.46
N ARG A 364 -6.04 -9.33 -25.34
CA ARG A 364 -4.72 -9.10 -25.95
C ARG A 364 -4.68 -7.80 -26.75
N TYR A 365 -5.73 -7.51 -27.53
CA TYR A 365 -5.87 -6.26 -28.26
C TYR A 365 -5.90 -5.05 -27.31
N HIS A 366 -6.66 -5.14 -26.20
CA HIS A 366 -6.66 -4.12 -25.16
C HIS A 366 -5.23 -3.85 -24.64
N LEU A 367 -4.45 -4.90 -24.35
CA LEU A 367 -3.05 -4.74 -23.90
C LEU A 367 -2.17 -4.01 -24.94
N THR A 368 -2.40 -4.18 -26.25
CA THR A 368 -1.64 -3.40 -27.26
C THR A 368 -1.87 -1.90 -27.12
N LYS A 369 -3.08 -1.49 -26.75
CA LYS A 369 -3.43 -0.08 -26.45
C LYS A 369 -2.86 0.39 -25.11
N ARG A 370 -2.48 -0.54 -24.25
CA ARG A 370 -1.80 -0.31 -22.96
C ARG A 370 -0.29 -0.61 -23.03
N LYS A 371 0.31 -0.43 -24.21
CA LYS A 371 1.75 -0.60 -24.46
C LYS A 371 2.29 -2.00 -24.14
N ASN A 372 1.47 -3.03 -24.33
CA ASN A 372 1.76 -4.43 -23.99
C ASN A 372 2.21 -4.60 -22.53
N LYS A 373 1.71 -3.76 -21.61
CA LYS A 373 1.99 -3.85 -20.17
C LYS A 373 0.77 -4.40 -19.43
N GLN A 374 0.99 -5.34 -18.53
CA GLN A 374 -0.02 -5.83 -17.59
C GLN A 374 0.45 -5.58 -16.16
N THR A 375 -0.28 -4.78 -15.40
CA THR A 375 -0.02 -4.72 -13.95
C THR A 375 -0.71 -5.88 -13.25
N VAL A 376 0.00 -6.62 -12.40
CA VAL A 376 -0.55 -7.65 -11.52
C VAL A 376 -0.21 -7.29 -10.09
N MET A 377 -1.21 -7.31 -9.20
CA MET A 377 -1.03 -6.99 -7.80
C MET A 377 -0.86 -8.26 -6.96
N LEU A 378 0.07 -8.25 -6.00
CA LEU A 378 0.36 -9.41 -5.14
C LEU A 378 0.20 -9.04 -3.66
N GLY A 379 -0.57 -9.85 -2.92
CA GLY A 379 -0.91 -9.62 -1.52
C GLY A 379 0.00 -10.32 -0.51
N PHE A 380 0.96 -9.61 0.08
CA PHE A 380 1.87 -10.17 1.09
C PHE A 380 1.23 -10.37 2.48
N SER A 381 0.36 -9.44 2.87
CA SER A 381 -0.24 -9.38 4.21
C SER A 381 -1.16 -10.54 4.52
N ASP A 382 -1.98 -10.92 3.55
CA ASP A 382 -2.93 -12.02 3.67
C ASP A 382 -2.20 -13.36 3.51
N GLY A 383 -1.23 -13.45 2.59
CA GLY A 383 -0.31 -14.58 2.51
C GLY A 383 0.40 -14.88 3.85
N THR A 384 0.94 -13.87 4.55
CA THR A 384 1.59 -14.09 5.86
C THR A 384 0.58 -14.50 6.94
N LYS A 385 -0.65 -13.96 6.92
CA LYS A 385 -1.73 -14.34 7.85
C LYS A 385 -2.14 -15.80 7.64
N ASP A 386 -2.17 -16.25 6.39
CA ASP A 386 -2.71 -17.55 6.02
C ASP A 386 -1.66 -18.67 5.97
N GLY A 387 -0.42 -18.38 5.55
CA GLY A 387 0.65 -19.36 5.40
C GLY A 387 1.94 -19.10 6.19
N GLY A 388 1.99 -18.07 7.03
CA GLY A 388 3.19 -17.76 7.80
C GLY A 388 4.28 -17.09 6.96
N TYR A 389 5.31 -16.59 7.63
CA TYR A 389 6.27 -15.64 7.04
C TYR A 389 7.09 -16.23 5.87
N LEU A 390 7.71 -17.39 6.07
CA LEU A 390 8.63 -17.97 5.09
C LEU A 390 7.89 -18.44 3.82
N MET A 391 6.80 -19.21 3.98
CA MET A 391 6.01 -19.70 2.86
C MET A 391 5.36 -18.57 2.07
N ALA A 392 4.83 -17.54 2.73
CA ALA A 392 4.22 -16.43 2.02
C ALA A 392 5.21 -15.68 1.11
N ASN A 393 6.42 -15.40 1.60
CA ASN A 393 7.44 -14.71 0.80
C ASN A 393 8.01 -15.60 -0.30
N TRP A 394 8.18 -16.90 -0.05
CA TRP A 394 8.61 -17.85 -1.08
C TRP A 394 7.55 -18.04 -2.16
N GLY A 395 6.28 -18.19 -1.78
CA GLY A 395 5.15 -18.28 -2.71
C GLY A 395 5.05 -17.05 -3.63
N ILE A 396 5.30 -15.85 -3.09
CA ILE A 396 5.33 -14.63 -3.90
C ILE A 396 6.52 -14.59 -4.85
N PHE A 397 7.70 -15.03 -4.42
CA PHE A 397 8.86 -15.15 -5.31
C PHE A 397 8.54 -16.09 -6.48
N LYS A 398 8.02 -17.30 -6.20
CA LYS A 398 7.60 -18.28 -7.22
C LYS A 398 6.53 -17.71 -8.16
N ALA A 399 5.53 -17.02 -7.63
CA ALA A 399 4.48 -16.39 -8.42
C ALA A 399 5.04 -15.30 -9.35
N LYS A 400 5.97 -14.46 -8.87
CA LYS A 400 6.64 -13.44 -9.70
C LYS A 400 7.44 -14.07 -10.84
N GLU A 401 8.16 -15.16 -10.60
CA GLU A 401 8.87 -15.89 -11.66
C GLU A 401 7.89 -16.50 -12.68
N ALA A 402 6.83 -17.16 -12.21
CA ALA A 402 5.84 -17.79 -13.07
C ALA A 402 5.10 -16.76 -13.93
N LEU A 403 4.68 -15.64 -13.32
CA LEU A 403 4.03 -14.52 -14.01
C LEU A 403 4.96 -13.85 -15.01
N THR A 404 6.24 -13.67 -14.67
CA THR A 404 7.24 -13.15 -15.61
C THR A 404 7.40 -14.06 -16.82
N LYS A 405 7.53 -15.37 -16.58
CA LYS A 405 7.67 -16.37 -17.64
C LYS A 405 6.46 -16.36 -18.59
N ILE A 406 5.24 -16.46 -18.05
CA ILE A 406 4.02 -16.50 -18.88
C ILE A 406 3.80 -15.19 -19.64
N SER A 407 4.09 -14.03 -19.05
CA SER A 407 3.95 -12.76 -19.75
C SER A 407 4.96 -12.62 -20.90
N ARG A 408 6.21 -13.06 -20.70
CA ARG A 408 7.22 -13.12 -21.78
C ARG A 408 6.80 -14.04 -22.93
N GLU A 409 6.15 -15.17 -22.65
CA GLU A 409 5.61 -16.08 -23.69
C GLU A 409 4.62 -15.38 -24.65
N PHE A 410 3.92 -14.34 -24.19
CA PHE A 410 2.90 -13.61 -24.95
C PHE A 410 3.34 -12.19 -25.40
N ASP A 411 4.63 -11.87 -25.27
CA ASP A 411 5.18 -10.52 -25.52
C ASP A 411 4.44 -9.43 -24.72
N VAL A 412 4.23 -9.73 -23.43
CA VAL A 412 3.64 -8.82 -22.44
C VAL A 412 4.67 -8.54 -21.36
N GLU A 413 4.85 -7.27 -21.02
CA GLU A 413 5.65 -6.84 -19.88
C GLU A 413 4.77 -6.83 -18.63
N VAL A 414 5.01 -7.74 -17.69
CA VAL A 414 4.31 -7.72 -16.40
C VAL A 414 4.95 -6.70 -15.46
N ILE A 415 4.10 -5.94 -14.79
CA ILE A 415 4.51 -4.99 -13.75
C ILE A 415 3.92 -5.48 -12.42
N PHE A 416 4.79 -5.72 -11.44
CA PHE A 416 4.35 -6.14 -10.12
C PHE A 416 3.96 -4.95 -9.26
N PHE A 417 2.73 -5.00 -8.76
CA PHE A 417 2.22 -4.07 -7.76
C PHE A 417 2.13 -4.76 -6.39
N ASP A 418 3.08 -4.46 -5.52
CA ASP A 418 3.15 -5.07 -4.21
C ASP A 418 2.19 -4.37 -3.23
N GLY A 419 1.20 -5.15 -2.78
CA GLY A 419 0.14 -4.69 -1.89
C GLY A 419 0.60 -4.36 -0.48
N ARG A 420 -0.38 -4.13 0.41
CA ARG A 420 -0.10 -3.77 1.80
C ARG A 420 0.76 -4.85 2.45
N GLY A 421 1.79 -4.43 3.19
CA GLY A 421 2.61 -5.36 3.95
C GLY A 421 3.56 -6.19 3.11
N GLY A 422 4.04 -5.65 1.98
CA GLY A 422 5.20 -6.13 1.22
C GLY A 422 6.32 -6.74 2.07
N PRO A 423 7.31 -7.37 1.44
CA PRO A 423 8.33 -8.21 2.10
C PRO A 423 9.07 -7.51 3.27
N PRO A 424 9.09 -6.16 3.31
CA PRO A 424 9.42 -5.37 4.49
C PRO A 424 8.39 -4.29 4.89
N ALA A 425 7.21 -4.22 4.28
CA ALA A 425 6.23 -3.15 4.53
C ALA A 425 5.45 -3.31 5.85
N ARG A 426 5.72 -4.35 6.63
CA ARG A 426 5.41 -4.38 8.07
C ARG A 426 6.61 -4.07 8.95
N GLY A 427 7.68 -3.58 8.33
CA GLY A 427 8.61 -2.63 8.86
C GLY A 427 9.71 -3.16 9.74
N GLY A 428 10.22 -4.34 9.40
CA GLY A 428 11.50 -4.83 9.90
C GLY A 428 12.63 -4.83 8.87
N GLY A 429 12.34 -4.51 7.62
CA GLY A 429 13.27 -4.83 6.54
C GLY A 429 13.67 -3.66 5.68
N LYS A 430 14.79 -3.82 4.98
CA LYS A 430 15.28 -2.86 4.00
C LYS A 430 14.52 -3.08 2.68
N THR A 431 13.44 -2.32 2.44
CA THR A 431 12.61 -2.43 1.22
C THR A 431 13.38 -2.42 -0.07
N HIS A 432 14.36 -1.52 -0.19
CA HIS A 432 15.23 -1.48 -1.35
C HIS A 432 16.07 -2.75 -1.51
N GLN A 433 16.51 -3.41 -0.43
CA GLN A 433 17.29 -4.65 -0.54
C GLN A 433 16.46 -5.81 -1.04
N PHE A 434 15.18 -5.90 -0.64
CA PHE A 434 14.29 -6.91 -1.19
C PHE A 434 14.14 -6.74 -2.71
N TYR A 435 13.87 -5.53 -3.17
CA TYR A 435 13.73 -5.31 -4.61
C TYR A 435 15.06 -5.54 -5.32
N ALA A 436 16.17 -5.12 -4.70
CA ALA A 436 17.51 -5.30 -5.20
C ALA A 436 18.04 -6.75 -5.15
N SER A 437 17.28 -7.68 -4.57
CA SER A 437 17.64 -9.11 -4.49
C SER A 437 16.80 -9.98 -5.43
N LEU A 438 15.88 -9.37 -6.19
CA LEU A 438 15.15 -10.07 -7.24
C LEU A 438 16.13 -10.39 -8.38
N GLY A 439 16.16 -11.66 -8.79
CA GLY A 439 17.02 -12.13 -9.87
C GLY A 439 16.45 -11.84 -11.26
N PRO A 440 17.21 -12.16 -12.33
CA PRO A 440 16.83 -11.88 -13.73
C PRO A 440 15.59 -12.66 -14.23
N THR A 441 15.11 -13.62 -13.44
CA THR A 441 13.91 -14.42 -13.69
C THR A 441 12.62 -13.67 -13.37
N ILE A 442 12.70 -12.49 -12.74
CA ILE A 442 11.56 -11.66 -12.35
C ILE A 442 11.64 -10.31 -13.08
N GLU A 443 10.52 -9.83 -13.64
CA GLU A 443 10.45 -8.48 -14.20
C GLU A 443 10.70 -7.40 -13.14
N ASP A 444 11.55 -6.44 -13.48
CA ASP A 444 12.06 -5.41 -12.57
C ASP A 444 12.08 -4.01 -13.21
N LYS A 445 11.40 -3.80 -14.35
CA LYS A 445 11.37 -2.48 -15.01
C LYS A 445 10.65 -1.40 -14.21
N GLU A 446 9.70 -1.79 -13.36
CA GLU A 446 8.98 -0.89 -12.48
C GLU A 446 8.80 -1.50 -11.09
N ILE A 447 9.04 -0.69 -10.05
CA ILE A 447 8.64 -1.03 -8.68
C ILE A 447 7.35 -0.27 -8.38
N GLN A 448 6.25 -0.99 -8.13
CA GLN A 448 5.02 -0.39 -7.62
C GLN A 448 4.73 -0.94 -6.22
N LEU A 449 4.55 -0.08 -5.23
CA LEU A 449 4.27 -0.49 -3.86
C LEU A 449 3.28 0.42 -3.14
N THR A 450 2.48 -0.18 -2.27
CA THR A 450 1.62 0.58 -1.36
C THR A 450 2.41 1.13 -0.18
N ILE A 451 2.25 2.43 0.10
CA ILE A 451 2.75 3.09 1.31
C ILE A 451 1.62 3.10 2.33
N GLN A 452 1.84 2.40 3.44
CA GLN A 452 0.86 2.32 4.51
C GLN A 452 0.81 3.65 5.27
N GLY A 453 -0.38 4.05 5.72
CA GLY A 453 -0.56 5.24 6.56
C GLY A 453 0.31 5.24 7.84
N GLN A 454 0.67 4.07 8.39
CA GLN A 454 1.59 4.00 9.53
C GLN A 454 3.05 4.33 9.16
N THR A 455 3.46 3.94 7.95
CA THR A 455 4.79 4.21 7.41
C THR A 455 4.92 5.60 6.82
N ILE A 456 3.82 6.23 6.37
CA ILE A 456 3.91 7.50 5.63
C ILE A 456 4.55 8.59 6.48
N SER A 457 4.17 8.74 7.76
CA SER A 457 4.75 9.77 8.62
C SER A 457 6.21 9.50 8.99
N SER A 458 6.65 8.24 8.94
CA SER A 458 8.01 7.86 9.35
C SER A 458 9.00 7.81 8.18
N ASN A 459 8.56 7.36 7.01
CA ASN A 459 9.39 7.21 5.81
C ASN A 459 9.18 8.36 4.81
N PHE A 460 8.02 9.01 4.82
CA PHE A 460 7.64 10.06 3.86
C PHE A 460 7.04 11.28 4.57
N GLY A 461 7.37 11.49 5.85
CA GLY A 461 6.78 12.54 6.68
C GLY A 461 7.44 13.91 6.51
N THR A 462 8.66 13.93 5.97
CA THR A 462 9.46 15.14 5.70
C THR A 462 10.01 15.06 4.28
N GLU A 463 10.42 16.19 3.71
CA GLU A 463 11.00 16.23 2.36
C GLU A 463 12.22 15.30 2.24
N GLU A 464 13.11 15.33 3.23
CA GLU A 464 14.36 14.57 3.25
C GLU A 464 14.12 13.07 3.39
N SER A 465 13.24 12.66 4.32
CA SER A 465 12.91 11.24 4.45
C SER A 465 12.20 10.71 3.22
N SER A 466 11.29 11.49 2.63
CA SER A 466 10.63 11.14 1.37
C SER A 466 11.64 11.00 0.23
N GLN A 467 12.55 11.97 0.08
CA GLN A 467 13.60 11.94 -0.93
C GLN A 467 14.47 10.68 -0.77
N PHE A 468 15.02 10.46 0.42
CA PHE A 468 15.87 9.30 0.71
C PHE A 468 15.18 7.98 0.38
N ASN A 469 13.92 7.79 0.81
CA ASN A 469 13.21 6.53 0.55
C ASN A 469 12.89 6.31 -0.93
N LEU A 470 12.57 7.37 -1.69
CA LEU A 470 12.35 7.28 -3.14
C LEU A 470 13.65 6.97 -3.88
N GLU A 471 14.76 7.61 -3.53
CA GLU A 471 16.09 7.35 -4.10
C GLU A 471 16.56 5.93 -3.84
N GLN A 472 16.30 5.38 -2.65
CA GLN A 472 16.59 3.98 -2.34
C GLN A 472 15.83 3.00 -3.25
N LEU A 473 14.55 3.29 -3.56
CA LEU A 473 13.76 2.47 -4.50
C LEU A 473 14.28 2.59 -5.93
N LEU A 474 14.65 3.80 -6.37
CA LEU A 474 15.27 4.00 -7.69
C LEU A 474 16.58 3.23 -7.81
N SER A 475 17.41 3.30 -6.78
CA SER A 475 18.70 2.60 -6.71
C SER A 475 18.53 1.09 -6.75
N SER A 476 17.46 0.54 -6.14
CA SER A 476 17.20 -0.90 -6.19
C SER A 476 16.92 -1.41 -7.61
N GLY A 477 16.14 -0.66 -8.41
CA GLY A 477 15.91 -1.01 -9.80
C GLY A 477 17.17 -0.96 -10.66
N ILE A 478 17.99 0.08 -10.48
CA ILE A 478 19.26 0.23 -11.20
C ILE A 478 20.23 -0.91 -10.83
N LYS A 479 20.26 -1.31 -9.54
CA LYS A 479 21.13 -2.39 -9.09
C LYS A 479 20.77 -3.72 -9.76
N ASN A 480 19.49 -4.05 -9.92
CA ASN A 480 19.08 -5.29 -10.59
C ASN A 480 19.56 -5.35 -12.04
N GLU A 481 19.41 -4.25 -12.78
CA GLU A 481 19.86 -4.16 -14.18
C GLU A 481 21.39 -4.31 -14.31
N MET A 482 22.15 -3.68 -13.40
CA MET A 482 23.62 -3.63 -13.46
C MET A 482 24.30 -4.89 -12.91
N PHE A 483 23.69 -5.56 -11.93
CA PHE A 483 24.27 -6.69 -11.20
C PHE A 483 23.38 -7.94 -11.35
N THR A 484 23.13 -8.33 -12.60
CA THR A 484 22.38 -9.53 -12.97
C THR A 484 23.17 -10.80 -12.65
N LYS A 485 23.00 -11.32 -11.43
CA LYS A 485 23.46 -12.67 -11.07
C LYS A 485 22.25 -13.48 -10.61
N ASP A 486 22.04 -14.64 -11.22
CA ASP A 486 21.11 -15.62 -10.63
C ASP A 486 21.71 -16.11 -9.31
N GLN A 487 20.98 -15.88 -8.22
CA GLN A 487 21.44 -16.14 -6.86
C GLN A 487 20.85 -17.45 -6.29
N LEU A 488 20.03 -18.17 -7.06
CA LEU A 488 19.34 -19.40 -6.63
C LEU A 488 19.63 -20.56 -7.59
N ASN A 489 20.53 -21.46 -7.21
CA ASN A 489 20.73 -22.71 -7.95
C ASN A 489 19.63 -23.76 -7.62
N GLY A 490 19.66 -24.91 -8.30
CA GLY A 490 18.67 -25.98 -8.08
C GLY A 490 18.63 -26.49 -6.64
N HIS A 491 19.80 -26.69 -6.01
CA HIS A 491 19.91 -27.13 -4.61
C HIS A 491 19.32 -26.09 -3.65
N HIS A 492 19.63 -24.81 -3.85
CA HIS A 492 19.07 -23.71 -3.05
C HIS A 492 17.54 -23.65 -3.14
N ARG A 493 16.97 -23.93 -4.32
CA ARG A 493 15.51 -24.00 -4.51
C ARG A 493 14.89 -25.17 -3.76
N GLU A 494 15.54 -26.34 -3.75
CA GLU A 494 15.09 -27.49 -2.96
C GLU A 494 15.12 -27.19 -1.46
N LEU A 495 16.19 -26.56 -0.97
CA LEU A 495 16.32 -26.15 0.44
C LEU A 495 15.20 -25.19 0.86
N ILE A 496 14.99 -24.10 0.11
CA ILE A 496 13.98 -23.10 0.49
C ILE A 496 12.55 -23.63 0.34
N GLU A 497 12.27 -24.49 -0.64
CA GLU A 497 10.97 -25.14 -0.78
C GLU A 497 10.66 -26.02 0.44
N ASP A 498 11.62 -26.86 0.84
CA ASP A 498 11.47 -27.73 2.01
C ASP A 498 11.34 -26.94 3.33
N MET A 499 12.13 -25.86 3.48
CA MET A 499 12.01 -24.95 4.62
C MET A 499 10.65 -24.24 4.65
N ALA A 500 10.17 -23.77 3.50
CA ALA A 500 8.88 -23.10 3.36
C ALA A 500 7.72 -24.05 3.71
N LEU A 501 7.74 -25.28 3.20
CA LEU A 501 6.73 -26.31 3.52
C LEU A 501 6.75 -26.69 5.00
N THR A 502 7.94 -26.84 5.59
CA THR A 502 8.10 -27.11 7.02
C THR A 502 7.53 -25.95 7.86
N SER A 503 7.92 -24.72 7.55
CA SER A 503 7.39 -23.52 8.22
C SER A 503 5.89 -23.36 8.04
N TYR A 504 5.35 -23.67 6.85
CA TYR A 504 3.92 -23.60 6.56
C TYR A 504 3.14 -24.56 7.45
N LYS A 505 3.55 -25.83 7.49
CA LYS A 505 2.92 -26.84 8.34
C LYS A 505 2.92 -26.43 9.80
N THR A 506 4.07 -26.01 10.34
CA THR A 506 4.18 -25.53 11.72
C THR A 506 3.24 -24.36 12.01
N TYR A 507 3.13 -23.41 11.08
CA TYR A 507 2.23 -22.26 11.24
C TYR A 507 0.75 -22.66 11.15
N ILE A 508 0.38 -23.57 10.24
CA ILE A 508 -0.99 -24.07 10.12
C ILE A 508 -1.40 -24.85 11.37
N ASP A 509 -0.53 -25.70 11.91
CA ASP A 509 -0.79 -26.44 13.16
C ASP A 509 -0.98 -25.47 14.34
N PHE A 510 -0.18 -24.41 14.41
CA PHE A 510 -0.33 -23.35 15.40
C PHE A 510 -1.64 -22.55 15.25
N LYS A 511 -2.01 -22.21 14.00
CA LYS A 511 -3.27 -21.52 13.69
C LYS A 511 -4.50 -22.37 14.00
N ASN A 512 -4.43 -23.67 13.74
CA ASN A 512 -5.50 -24.63 14.02
C ASN A 512 -5.58 -25.03 15.50
N HIS A 513 -4.62 -24.60 16.32
CA HIS A 513 -4.63 -24.87 17.75
C HIS A 513 -5.90 -24.28 18.40
N PRO A 514 -6.67 -25.04 19.22
CA PRO A 514 -7.95 -24.58 19.76
C PRO A 514 -7.87 -23.27 20.58
N GLN A 515 -6.71 -22.98 21.16
CA GLN A 515 -6.46 -21.78 21.96
C GLN A 515 -6.10 -20.54 21.12
N PHE A 516 -5.84 -20.66 19.81
CA PHE A 516 -5.29 -19.57 19.01
C PHE A 516 -6.17 -18.31 18.99
N LEU A 517 -7.44 -18.45 18.58
CA LEU A 517 -8.39 -17.33 18.57
C LEU A 517 -8.74 -16.87 20.00
N PRO A 518 -9.10 -17.77 20.94
CA PRO A 518 -9.39 -17.36 22.32
C PRO A 518 -8.25 -16.60 23.00
N TYR A 519 -6.99 -16.97 22.71
CA TYR A 519 -5.81 -16.28 23.24
C TYR A 519 -5.76 -14.83 22.77
N LEU A 520 -5.90 -14.60 21.46
CA LEU A 520 -5.92 -13.25 20.91
C LEU A 520 -7.10 -12.44 21.42
N GLU A 521 -8.28 -13.02 21.56
CA GLU A 521 -9.47 -12.32 22.05
C GLU A 521 -9.36 -11.90 23.51
N LYS A 522 -8.85 -12.80 24.37
CA LYS A 522 -8.85 -12.59 25.82
C LYS A 522 -7.58 -11.92 26.33
N MET A 523 -6.42 -12.24 25.75
CA MET A 523 -5.12 -11.79 26.26
C MET A 523 -4.58 -10.57 25.52
N SER A 524 -5.09 -10.24 24.32
CA SER A 524 -4.62 -9.11 23.52
C SER A 524 -5.59 -7.93 23.46
N THR A 525 -5.21 -6.88 22.74
CA THR A 525 -6.07 -5.72 22.49
C THR A 525 -7.02 -5.89 21.30
N LEU A 526 -7.21 -7.11 20.78
CA LEU A 526 -8.00 -7.38 19.56
C LEU A 526 -9.40 -6.75 19.59
N LYS A 527 -10.13 -6.98 20.70
CA LYS A 527 -11.49 -6.44 20.89
C LYS A 527 -11.55 -4.91 20.92
N TYR A 528 -10.44 -4.25 21.26
CA TYR A 528 -10.36 -2.79 21.38
C TYR A 528 -10.13 -2.12 20.04
N TYR A 529 -9.49 -2.78 19.05
CA TYR A 529 -9.33 -2.23 17.71
C TYR A 529 -10.68 -1.83 17.08
N ALA A 530 -11.72 -2.64 17.28
CA ALA A 530 -13.07 -2.33 16.80
C ALA A 530 -13.73 -1.13 17.52
N LYS A 531 -13.34 -0.86 18.77
CA LYS A 531 -13.82 0.27 19.57
C LYS A 531 -13.10 1.59 19.24
N THR A 532 -12.04 1.56 18.42
CA THR A 532 -11.27 2.77 18.06
C THR A 532 -11.91 3.55 16.90
N ASN A 533 -12.09 4.86 17.06
CA ASN A 533 -12.60 5.77 16.01
C ASN A 533 -11.49 6.23 15.03
N ILE A 534 -10.60 5.34 14.59
CA ILE A 534 -9.37 5.74 13.90
C ILE A 534 -9.50 5.82 12.37
N GLY A 535 -10.15 4.85 11.74
CA GLY A 535 -10.35 4.83 10.29
C GLY A 535 -11.81 4.86 9.91
N SER A 536 -12.14 5.24 8.67
CA SER A 536 -13.51 5.24 8.13
C SER A 536 -14.08 3.83 7.98
N ARG A 537 -13.21 2.87 7.62
CA ARG A 537 -13.56 1.49 7.30
C ARG A 537 -14.08 0.71 8.55
N PRO A 538 -15.07 -0.19 8.44
CA PRO A 538 -15.48 -1.09 9.52
C PRO A 538 -14.36 -2.05 9.93
N SER A 539 -14.36 -2.55 11.17
CA SER A 539 -13.33 -3.48 11.68
C SER A 539 -13.55 -4.95 11.28
N LYS A 540 -14.78 -5.34 10.94
CA LYS A 540 -15.18 -6.69 10.48
C LYS A 540 -15.83 -6.64 9.08
N ARG A 541 -15.81 -7.77 8.36
CA ARG A 541 -16.52 -7.97 7.07
C ARG A 541 -17.99 -8.40 7.25
N SER A 542 -18.33 -9.07 8.35
CA SER A 542 -19.70 -9.52 8.69
C SER A 542 -20.22 -8.91 10.00
N THR A 543 -21.55 -8.93 10.18
CA THR A 543 -22.27 -8.49 11.38
C THR A 543 -22.41 -9.56 12.47
N SER A 544 -21.79 -10.74 12.31
CA SER A 544 -21.91 -11.83 13.29
C SER A 544 -21.14 -11.53 14.58
N ASP A 545 -21.76 -11.87 15.72
CA ASP A 545 -21.17 -11.70 17.05
C ASP A 545 -20.02 -12.69 17.32
N THR A 546 -20.04 -13.86 16.68
CA THR A 546 -18.95 -14.84 16.74
C THR A 546 -17.76 -14.39 15.89
N LEU A 547 -16.55 -14.47 16.47
CA LEU A 547 -15.30 -14.16 15.79
C LEU A 547 -14.90 -15.35 14.91
N ASP A 548 -14.95 -15.14 13.60
CA ASP A 548 -14.40 -16.09 12.61
C ASP A 548 -13.03 -15.56 12.14
N PHE A 549 -11.98 -16.40 12.18
CA PHE A 549 -10.65 -16.04 11.69
C PHE A 549 -10.67 -15.56 10.23
N VAL A 550 -11.54 -16.15 9.39
CA VAL A 550 -11.70 -15.74 7.98
C VAL A 550 -12.24 -14.32 7.87
N SER A 551 -13.04 -13.89 8.85
CA SER A 551 -13.58 -12.53 8.93
C SER A 551 -12.58 -11.52 9.51
N LEU A 552 -11.51 -11.98 10.17
CA LEU A 552 -10.51 -11.13 10.81
C LEU A 552 -9.51 -10.59 9.78
N ARG A 553 -9.47 -9.26 9.66
CA ARG A 553 -8.55 -8.58 8.75
C ARG A 553 -7.11 -8.60 9.25
N ALA A 554 -6.18 -8.55 8.31
CA ALA A 554 -4.75 -8.67 8.61
C ALA A 554 -4.19 -7.55 9.53
N ILE A 555 -4.79 -6.35 9.52
CA ILE A 555 -4.33 -5.22 10.35
C ILE A 555 -4.61 -5.43 11.85
N PRO A 556 -5.86 -5.64 12.31
CA PRO A 556 -6.11 -5.99 13.71
C PRO A 556 -5.35 -7.24 14.17
N PHE A 557 -5.24 -8.24 13.29
CA PHE A 557 -4.51 -9.48 13.58
C PHE A 557 -3.04 -9.21 13.95
N VAL A 558 -2.28 -8.53 13.09
CA VAL A 558 -0.88 -8.22 13.37
C VAL A 558 -0.70 -7.19 14.46
N GLY A 559 -1.59 -6.19 14.51
CA GLY A 559 -1.63 -5.21 15.58
C GLY A 559 -1.72 -5.85 16.96
N SER A 560 -2.60 -6.84 17.13
CA SER A 560 -2.74 -7.57 18.40
C SER A 560 -1.46 -8.28 18.84
N TRP A 561 -0.78 -8.98 17.94
CA TRP A 561 0.50 -9.63 18.26
C TRP A 561 1.61 -8.65 18.62
N SER A 562 1.60 -7.48 17.99
CA SER A 562 2.54 -6.40 18.28
C SER A 562 2.32 -5.78 19.65
N GLN A 563 1.06 -5.55 20.02
CA GLN A 563 0.69 -5.02 21.33
C GLN A 563 0.98 -6.01 22.47
N LEU A 564 1.15 -7.29 22.16
CA LEU A 564 1.66 -8.29 23.09
C LEU A 564 3.20 -8.34 23.15
N LYS A 565 3.89 -7.65 22.24
CA LYS A 565 5.34 -7.76 21.99
C LYS A 565 5.78 -9.19 21.76
N GLN A 566 4.92 -9.98 21.13
CA GLN A 566 5.26 -11.34 20.72
C GLN A 566 5.68 -11.36 19.25
N ASN A 567 5.03 -10.58 18.38
CA ASN A 567 5.33 -10.46 16.93
C ASN A 567 5.33 -11.79 16.15
N VAL A 568 4.47 -12.72 16.56
CA VAL A 568 4.31 -14.05 15.94
C VAL A 568 4.31 -14.04 14.40
N PRO A 569 3.60 -13.11 13.70
CA PRO A 569 3.55 -13.13 12.24
C PRO A 569 4.89 -12.94 11.52
N GLY A 570 5.95 -12.47 12.20
CA GLY A 570 7.25 -12.19 11.59
C GLY A 570 8.29 -13.31 11.72
N PHE A 571 8.02 -14.39 12.47
CA PHE A 571 9.02 -15.43 12.71
C PHE A 571 8.48 -16.84 12.95
N PHE A 572 7.20 -17.01 13.30
CA PHE A 572 6.71 -18.32 13.72
C PHE A 572 6.78 -19.33 12.56
N GLY A 573 7.50 -20.46 12.78
CA GLY A 573 7.78 -21.50 11.79
C GLY A 573 9.21 -21.41 11.21
N VAL A 574 9.86 -20.24 11.28
CA VAL A 574 11.25 -20.06 10.78
C VAL A 574 12.24 -20.85 11.64
N GLY A 575 12.09 -20.79 12.97
CA GLY A 575 12.96 -21.53 13.89
C GLY A 575 12.82 -23.02 13.71
N THR A 576 11.59 -23.52 13.61
CA THR A 576 11.33 -24.94 13.34
C THR A 576 11.93 -25.40 12.00
N ALA A 577 11.79 -24.61 10.93
CA ALA A 577 12.40 -24.92 9.63
C ALA A 577 13.93 -24.98 9.68
N LEU A 578 14.57 -24.03 10.36
CA LEU A 578 16.03 -24.03 10.57
C LEU A 578 16.49 -25.21 11.44
N LYS A 579 15.72 -25.52 12.49
CA LYS A 579 16.04 -26.58 13.45
C LYS A 579 16.07 -27.96 12.77
N LYS A 580 15.19 -28.20 11.80
CA LYS A 580 15.19 -29.43 11.00
C LYS A 580 16.56 -29.72 10.37
N TYR A 581 17.23 -28.71 9.83
CA TYR A 581 18.56 -28.85 9.24
C TYR A 581 19.67 -28.93 10.30
N GLU A 582 19.51 -28.24 11.44
CA GLU A 582 20.44 -28.39 12.57
C GLU A 582 20.42 -29.81 13.14
N ASP A 583 19.23 -30.35 13.40
CA ASP A 583 19.05 -31.70 13.96
C ASP A 583 19.54 -32.80 13.00
N ALA A 584 19.47 -32.55 11.69
CA ALA A 584 19.97 -33.45 10.66
C ALA A 584 21.49 -33.34 10.43
N GLY A 585 22.20 -32.44 11.12
CA GLY A 585 23.63 -32.19 10.89
C GLY A 585 23.95 -31.52 9.56
N ARG A 586 22.96 -30.87 8.93
CA ARG A 586 23.03 -30.24 7.60
C ARG A 586 22.98 -28.72 7.64
N PHE A 587 23.27 -28.11 8.80
CA PHE A 587 23.12 -26.67 9.00
C PHE A 587 24.10 -25.84 8.14
N ASP A 588 25.26 -26.41 7.79
CA ASP A 588 26.27 -25.75 6.95
C ASP A 588 25.73 -25.46 5.54
N GLU A 589 24.80 -26.28 5.02
CA GLU A 589 24.11 -26.00 3.75
C GLU A 589 23.28 -24.71 3.82
N ILE A 590 22.66 -24.45 4.99
CA ILE A 590 21.86 -23.25 5.19
C ILE A 590 22.75 -22.02 5.37
N ILE A 591 23.91 -22.17 6.03
CA ILE A 591 24.92 -21.11 6.14
C ILE A 591 25.44 -20.72 4.76
N GLU A 592 25.81 -21.69 3.93
CA GLU A 592 26.24 -21.44 2.55
C GLU A 592 25.15 -20.69 1.77
N PHE A 593 23.91 -21.17 1.84
CA PHE A 593 22.78 -20.55 1.16
C PHE A 593 22.52 -19.11 1.62
N TYR A 594 22.62 -18.83 2.92
CA TYR A 594 22.50 -17.49 3.50
C TYR A 594 23.54 -16.52 2.95
N HIS A 595 24.76 -16.97 2.67
CA HIS A 595 25.79 -16.13 2.07
C HIS A 595 25.68 -16.04 0.54
N ALA A 596 25.11 -17.05 -0.12
CA ALA A 596 24.98 -17.11 -1.57
C ALA A 596 23.80 -16.29 -2.13
N SER A 597 22.72 -16.12 -1.35
CA SER A 597 21.48 -15.49 -1.81
C SER A 597 21.11 -14.24 -1.02
N ASP A 598 21.11 -13.08 -1.67
CA ASP A 598 20.62 -11.82 -1.09
C ASP A 598 19.13 -11.91 -0.76
N PHE A 599 18.36 -12.66 -1.54
CA PHE A 599 16.93 -12.88 -1.29
C PHE A 599 16.72 -13.61 0.03
N PHE A 600 17.36 -14.78 0.20
CA PHE A 600 17.23 -15.58 1.41
C PHE A 600 17.79 -14.84 2.64
N ARG A 601 18.95 -14.18 2.50
CA ARG A 601 19.52 -13.33 3.54
C ARG A 601 18.57 -12.22 3.97
N THR A 602 18.05 -11.45 3.03
CA THR A 602 17.11 -10.35 3.30
C THR A 602 15.86 -10.86 4.03
N LEU A 603 15.33 -12.02 3.62
CA LEU A 603 14.16 -12.61 4.26
C LEU A 603 14.41 -12.93 5.75
N LEU A 604 15.55 -13.54 6.06
CA LEU A 604 15.89 -13.89 7.43
C LEU A 604 16.28 -12.67 8.29
N GLU A 605 16.96 -11.68 7.72
CA GLU A 605 17.24 -10.39 8.39
C GLU A 605 15.96 -9.64 8.76
N ASN A 606 14.95 -9.66 7.89
CA ASN A 606 13.64 -9.08 8.18
C ASN A 606 12.96 -9.79 9.36
N SER A 607 13.10 -11.13 9.45
CA SER A 607 12.63 -11.90 10.60
C SER A 607 13.39 -11.54 11.89
N MET A 608 14.72 -11.33 11.81
CA MET A 608 15.51 -10.85 12.95
C MET A 608 15.02 -9.51 13.50
N MET A 609 14.65 -8.56 12.62
CA MET A 609 14.13 -7.28 13.08
C MET A 609 12.76 -7.42 13.77
N SER A 610 11.90 -8.34 13.31
CA SER A 610 10.64 -8.66 14.01
C SER A 610 10.92 -9.22 15.42
N LEU A 611 11.87 -10.15 15.54
CA LEU A 611 12.32 -10.72 16.82
C LEU A 611 12.93 -9.66 17.76
N LYS A 612 13.70 -8.69 17.22
CA LYS A 612 14.30 -7.59 18.01
C LYS A 612 13.24 -6.69 18.64
N LYS A 613 12.06 -6.59 18.01
CA LYS A 613 10.91 -5.86 18.56
C LYS A 613 10.08 -6.67 19.56
N SER A 614 10.35 -7.96 19.73
CA SER A 614 9.63 -8.78 20.71
C SER A 614 10.19 -8.60 22.13
N PHE A 615 9.33 -8.70 23.14
CA PHE A 615 9.69 -8.56 24.55
C PHE A 615 8.78 -9.42 25.44
N PHE A 616 9.08 -10.72 25.51
CA PHE A 616 8.27 -11.71 26.24
C PHE A 616 8.20 -11.49 27.75
N ALA A 617 9.12 -10.73 28.34
CA ALA A 617 9.04 -10.38 29.76
C ALA A 617 7.75 -9.61 30.10
N LEU A 618 7.22 -8.82 29.15
CA LEU A 618 5.94 -8.10 29.31
C LEU A 618 4.75 -9.06 29.54
N THR A 619 4.78 -10.25 28.93
CA THR A 619 3.68 -11.22 28.97
C THR A 619 4.04 -12.49 29.74
N ARG A 620 5.17 -12.50 30.47
CA ARG A 620 5.69 -13.69 31.18
C ARG A 620 4.69 -14.30 32.16
N TYR A 621 3.86 -13.48 32.78
CA TYR A 621 2.81 -13.94 33.71
C TYR A 621 1.81 -14.89 33.05
N MET A 622 1.59 -14.77 31.73
CA MET A 622 0.65 -15.61 30.98
C MET A 622 1.10 -17.07 30.93
N ALA A 623 2.39 -17.36 31.13
CA ALA A 623 2.92 -18.73 31.19
C ALA A 623 2.31 -19.58 32.33
N ASN A 624 1.78 -18.91 33.35
CA ASN A 624 1.14 -19.53 34.52
C ASN A 624 -0.40 -19.50 34.43
N ASP A 625 -0.97 -18.98 33.33
CA ASP A 625 -2.42 -19.01 33.13
C ASP A 625 -2.90 -20.47 32.93
N PRO A 626 -3.96 -20.91 33.62
CA PRO A 626 -4.40 -22.31 33.58
C PRO A 626 -4.96 -22.75 32.21
N ILE A 627 -5.35 -21.79 31.36
CA ILE A 627 -5.94 -22.05 30.05
C ILE A 627 -4.89 -21.78 28.96
N PHE A 628 -4.20 -20.64 29.06
CA PHE A 628 -3.32 -20.13 28.01
C PHE A 628 -1.82 -20.35 28.26
N GLY A 629 -1.43 -20.89 29.42
CA GLY A 629 -0.03 -21.05 29.81
C GLY A 629 0.79 -21.89 28.84
N ASP A 630 0.27 -23.04 28.44
CA ASP A 630 0.97 -23.94 27.50
C ASP A 630 1.02 -23.35 26.09
N PHE A 631 -0.04 -22.65 25.68
CA PHE A 631 -0.06 -21.93 24.40
C PHE A 631 0.96 -20.78 24.37
N TRP A 632 1.14 -20.04 25.48
CA TRP A 632 2.20 -19.03 25.58
C TRP A 632 3.59 -19.65 25.52
N LYS A 633 3.81 -20.79 26.19
CA LYS A 633 5.12 -21.50 26.17
C LYS A 633 5.48 -21.97 24.77
N LEU A 634 4.52 -22.51 24.03
CA LEU A 634 4.68 -22.88 22.61
C LEU A 634 5.22 -21.71 21.78
N ILE A 635 4.64 -20.51 21.95
CA ILE A 635 5.08 -19.30 21.24
C ILE A 635 6.50 -18.90 21.68
N TYR A 636 6.80 -18.98 22.98
CA TYR A 636 8.10 -18.60 23.53
C TYR A 636 9.22 -19.57 23.12
N GLU A 637 8.93 -20.87 23.00
CA GLU A 637 9.86 -21.89 22.52
C GLU A 637 10.25 -21.66 21.06
N GLU A 638 9.29 -21.38 20.19
CA GLU A 638 9.56 -21.04 18.79
C GLU A 638 10.36 -19.74 18.69
N TYR A 639 10.03 -18.71 19.50
CA TYR A 639 10.81 -17.46 19.56
C TYR A 639 12.27 -17.70 19.93
N SER A 640 12.49 -18.48 21.00
CA SER A 640 13.84 -18.76 21.52
C SER A 640 14.67 -19.58 20.53
N THR A 641 14.03 -20.57 19.91
CA THR A 641 14.64 -21.41 18.87
C THR A 641 15.01 -20.58 17.64
N THR A 642 14.09 -19.77 17.14
CA THR A 642 14.32 -18.91 15.97
C THR A 642 15.46 -17.93 16.24
N LYS A 643 15.45 -17.24 17.39
CA LYS A 643 16.51 -16.30 17.77
C LYS A 643 17.88 -16.98 17.80
N ARG A 644 18.00 -18.13 18.47
CA ARG A 644 19.28 -18.87 18.58
C ARG A 644 19.81 -19.27 17.20
N LEU A 645 18.95 -19.80 16.34
CA LEU A 645 19.34 -20.31 15.03
C LEU A 645 19.68 -19.21 14.04
N LEU A 646 18.96 -18.08 14.07
CA LEU A 646 19.30 -16.93 13.23
C LEU A 646 20.65 -16.30 13.62
N LEU A 647 20.94 -16.19 14.92
CA LEU A 647 22.25 -15.71 15.39
C LEU A 647 23.38 -16.65 14.96
N LYS A 648 23.17 -17.97 15.11
CA LYS A 648 24.11 -18.99 14.65
C LYS A 648 24.34 -18.90 13.14
N LEU A 649 23.26 -18.75 12.37
CA LEU A 649 23.29 -18.68 10.90
C LEU A 649 24.08 -17.47 10.40
N ALA A 650 23.83 -16.29 10.99
CA ALA A 650 24.49 -15.05 10.56
C ALA A 650 25.86 -14.82 11.22
N GLY A 651 26.24 -15.63 12.20
CA GLY A 651 27.47 -15.45 12.98
C GLY A 651 27.43 -14.22 13.90
N TYR A 652 26.23 -13.81 14.34
CA TYR A 652 26.03 -12.63 15.20
C TYR A 652 25.92 -13.01 16.67
N ASN A 653 26.31 -12.08 17.55
CA ASN A 653 26.11 -12.19 19.00
C ASN A 653 24.76 -11.62 19.42
N GLU A 654 24.20 -10.72 18.61
CA GLU A 654 22.91 -10.08 18.87
C GLU A 654 22.13 -9.81 17.58
N LEU A 655 20.80 -9.66 17.73
CA LEU A 655 19.93 -9.42 16.59
C LEU A 655 20.22 -8.04 15.96
N MET A 656 20.33 -8.00 14.63
CA MET A 656 20.62 -6.81 13.83
C MET A 656 22.01 -6.19 14.08
N GLU A 657 23.03 -7.02 14.34
CA GLU A 657 24.41 -6.58 14.56
C GLU A 657 24.99 -5.76 13.38
N ASP A 658 24.60 -6.11 12.14
CA ASP A 658 24.99 -5.44 10.90
C ASP A 658 24.26 -4.11 10.64
N PHE A 659 23.25 -3.78 11.46
CA PHE A 659 22.44 -2.57 11.28
C PHE A 659 22.31 -1.74 12.56
N PRO A 660 23.43 -1.16 13.06
CA PRO A 660 23.48 -0.47 14.35
C PRO A 660 22.55 0.75 14.43
N VAL A 661 22.36 1.49 13.33
CA VAL A 661 21.46 2.66 13.29
C VAL A 661 20.00 2.24 13.46
N GLY A 662 19.57 1.16 12.77
CA GLY A 662 18.22 0.62 12.92
C GLY A 662 17.98 0.09 14.33
N LYS A 663 18.96 -0.64 14.89
CA LYS A 663 18.94 -1.14 16.26
C LYS A 663 18.79 -0.02 17.28
N ALA A 664 19.62 1.03 17.22
CA ALA A 664 19.53 2.19 18.11
C ALA A 664 18.18 2.91 18.00
N SER A 665 17.65 3.02 16.77
CA SER A 665 16.33 3.59 16.52
C SER A 665 15.19 2.80 17.17
N ILE A 666 15.25 1.46 17.14
CA ILE A 666 14.30 0.59 17.85
C ILE A 666 14.44 0.82 19.36
N GLU A 667 15.65 0.76 19.90
CA GLU A 667 15.89 0.86 21.34
C GLU A 667 15.40 2.19 21.95
N ILE A 668 15.56 3.31 21.24
CA ILE A 668 15.00 4.60 21.68
C ILE A 668 13.47 4.55 21.72
N ARG A 669 12.82 3.95 20.71
CA ARG A 669 11.35 3.82 20.68
C ARG A 669 10.84 2.89 21.78
N GLU A 670 11.55 1.79 22.06
CA GLU A 670 11.17 0.86 23.13
C GLU A 670 11.12 1.55 24.50
N LYS A 671 12.01 2.52 24.77
CA LYS A 671 11.96 3.32 26.00
C LYS A 671 10.67 4.14 26.15
N ILE A 672 10.01 4.47 25.03
CA ILE A 672 8.74 5.22 24.99
C ILE A 672 7.54 4.26 25.02
N VAL A 673 7.63 3.15 24.29
CA VAL A 673 6.54 2.18 24.07
C VAL A 673 6.33 1.26 25.27
N LEU A 674 7.39 0.75 25.90
CA LEU A 674 7.28 -0.21 26.99
C LEU A 674 6.48 0.30 28.19
N PRO A 675 6.63 1.55 28.68
CA PRO A 675 5.78 2.07 29.76
C PRO A 675 4.29 2.04 29.43
N LEU A 676 3.91 2.42 28.20
CA LEU A 676 2.53 2.41 27.74
C LEU A 676 1.99 0.97 27.63
N LEU A 677 2.80 0.03 27.15
CA LEU A 677 2.42 -1.37 27.10
C LEU A 677 2.29 -2.00 28.48
N THR A 678 3.13 -1.64 29.43
CA THR A 678 3.01 -2.09 30.82
C THR A 678 1.69 -1.60 31.44
N ILE A 679 1.33 -0.32 31.22
CA ILE A 679 0.03 0.23 31.66
C ILE A 679 -1.13 -0.53 30.99
N GLN A 680 -1.00 -0.81 29.69
CA GLN A 680 -2.00 -1.58 28.94
C GLN A 680 -2.18 -2.99 29.50
N GLN A 681 -1.10 -3.72 29.75
CA GLN A 681 -1.16 -5.08 30.31
C GLN A 681 -1.72 -5.08 31.72
N TYR A 682 -1.32 -4.12 32.56
CA TYR A 682 -1.90 -3.95 33.90
C TYR A 682 -3.42 -3.76 33.83
N ALA A 683 -3.89 -2.87 32.95
CA ALA A 683 -5.31 -2.63 32.77
C ALA A 683 -6.05 -3.88 32.24
N LEU A 684 -5.47 -4.64 31.31
CA LEU A 684 -6.04 -5.91 30.83
C LEU A 684 -6.16 -6.94 31.96
N ILE A 685 -5.13 -7.09 32.80
CA ILE A 685 -5.15 -7.98 33.96
C ILE A 685 -6.28 -7.58 34.91
N LYS A 686 -6.40 -6.28 35.24
CA LYS A 686 -7.44 -5.78 36.15
C LYS A 686 -8.85 -6.01 35.60
N ILE A 687 -9.06 -5.81 34.30
CA ILE A 687 -10.34 -6.11 33.65
C ILE A 687 -10.67 -7.60 33.80
N GLN A 688 -9.72 -8.50 33.54
CA GLN A 688 -9.96 -9.94 33.68
C GLN A 688 -10.24 -10.35 35.13
N GLU A 689 -9.54 -9.77 36.11
CA GLU A 689 -9.78 -10.01 37.54
C GLU A 689 -11.18 -9.54 37.96
N LEU A 690 -11.58 -8.33 37.55
CA LEU A 690 -12.89 -7.75 37.86
C LEU A 690 -14.01 -8.53 37.17
N GLN A 691 -13.87 -8.88 35.89
CA GLN A 691 -14.86 -9.69 35.18
C GLN A 691 -15.13 -11.06 35.82
N LYS A 692 -14.18 -11.60 36.60
CA LYS A 692 -14.38 -12.84 37.37
C LYS A 692 -15.02 -12.61 38.73
N LYS A 693 -14.78 -11.45 39.37
CA LYS A 693 -15.21 -11.14 40.74
C LYS A 693 -16.52 -10.34 40.80
N ASP A 694 -16.61 -9.31 39.98
CA ASP A 694 -17.72 -8.36 39.89
C ASP A 694 -17.82 -7.82 38.44
N PRO A 695 -18.57 -8.50 37.55
CA PRO A 695 -18.71 -8.12 36.14
C PRO A 695 -19.37 -6.77 35.89
N GLU A 696 -20.10 -6.22 36.87
CA GLU A 696 -20.85 -4.96 36.74
C GLU A 696 -20.07 -3.76 37.32
N SER A 697 -18.85 -3.98 37.80
CA SER A 697 -18.01 -2.92 38.37
C SER A 697 -17.75 -1.78 37.38
N GLU A 698 -18.09 -0.55 37.78
CA GLU A 698 -17.81 0.67 37.01
C GLU A 698 -16.30 0.89 36.76
N GLU A 699 -15.43 0.30 37.59
CA GLU A 699 -13.97 0.35 37.42
C GLU A 699 -13.51 -0.30 36.11
N ILE A 700 -14.27 -1.27 35.58
CA ILE A 700 -13.97 -1.91 34.29
C ILE A 700 -13.91 -0.85 33.19
N GLU A 701 -14.83 0.12 33.18
CA GLU A 701 -14.85 1.18 32.16
C GLU A 701 -13.59 2.07 32.24
N VAL A 702 -13.08 2.32 33.45
CA VAL A 702 -11.85 3.08 33.67
C VAL A 702 -10.65 2.35 33.08
N PHE A 703 -10.50 1.04 33.36
CA PHE A 703 -9.43 0.24 32.79
C PHE A 703 -9.57 0.07 31.28
N GLU A 704 -10.79 -0.09 30.74
CA GLU A 704 -11.00 -0.11 29.28
C GLU A 704 -10.55 1.19 28.63
N LYS A 705 -10.81 2.35 29.25
CA LYS A 705 -10.30 3.64 28.78
C LYS A 705 -8.78 3.69 28.81
N MET A 706 -8.13 3.13 29.84
CA MET A 706 -6.65 3.05 29.92
C MET A 706 -6.07 2.17 28.79
N VAL A 707 -6.67 1.01 28.51
CA VAL A 707 -6.28 0.14 27.39
C VAL A 707 -6.40 0.90 26.07
N MET A 708 -7.54 1.55 25.83
CA MET A 708 -7.77 2.33 24.61
C MET A 708 -6.73 3.43 24.44
N ARG A 709 -6.48 4.24 25.48
CA ARG A 709 -5.49 5.34 25.43
C ARG A 709 -4.08 4.83 25.17
N SER A 710 -3.68 3.75 25.82
CA SER A 710 -2.37 3.12 25.63
C SER A 710 -2.23 2.57 24.22
N LEU A 711 -3.26 1.90 23.70
CA LEU A 711 -3.32 1.38 22.34
C LEU A 711 -3.08 2.50 21.31
N PHE A 712 -3.75 3.65 21.45
CA PHE A 712 -3.52 4.82 20.58
C PHE A 712 -2.05 5.30 20.64
N GLY A 713 -1.48 5.40 21.85
CA GLY A 713 -0.08 5.80 22.02
C GLY A 713 0.89 4.81 21.39
N ASN A 714 0.69 3.52 21.65
CA ASN A 714 1.54 2.44 21.16
C ASN A 714 1.50 2.30 19.64
N ILE A 715 0.32 2.39 19.04
CA ILE A 715 0.19 2.34 17.58
C ILE A 715 1.00 3.47 16.93
N ASN A 716 0.92 4.70 17.45
CA ASN A 716 1.67 5.82 16.90
C ASN A 716 3.20 5.70 17.15
N ALA A 717 3.59 5.27 18.34
CA ALA A 717 4.99 5.21 18.75
C ALA A 717 5.74 4.01 18.13
N SER A 718 5.06 2.88 17.96
CA SER A 718 5.67 1.65 17.44
C SER A 718 5.96 1.72 15.94
N ARG A 719 5.42 2.72 15.22
CA ARG A 719 5.45 2.85 13.76
C ARG A 719 4.94 1.56 13.10
N ASN A 720 5.87 0.70 12.73
CA ASN A 720 5.59 -0.59 12.15
C ASN A 720 5.60 -1.65 13.24
N SER A 721 4.41 -2.15 13.50
CA SER A 721 4.06 -3.01 14.62
C SER A 721 4.66 -4.42 14.55
N ALA A 722 5.01 -4.94 13.38
CA ALA A 722 5.54 -6.31 13.23
C ALA A 722 7.07 -6.38 13.15
#